data_AF-A0A973ABY9-F1
#
_entry.id   AF-A0A973ABY9-F1
#
_cell.length_a   1.000
_cell.length_b   1.000
_cell.length_c   1.000
_cell.angle_alpha   90.00
_cell.angle_beta   90.00
_cell.angle_gamma   90.00
#
_symmetry.space_group_name_H-M   'P 1'
#
loop_
_entity.id
_entity.type
_entity.pdbx_description
1 polymer ?
#
loop_
_entity_poly.entity_id
_entity_poly.type
_entity_poly.pdbx_seq_one_letter_code
_entity_poly.pdbx_strand_id
1 'polypeptide(L)'
;MDIKEYIKKYNLPFDKIKTDYALDFEALFQDEKEWLSNLEDKIHLLKNDKSEQSIREVIKKLKNNQAFDENDTSMLSVFVSKINTIVRIANRINNFKEGTVLANGNTLRLSDFFNKVALSNSLKACKVELNDNLNNFLPHIYSVIKHCQNPIDYPIYYKYWKNILREVLSKEDNYDSMCSYYAGFPKENRHLNFATYFGTIGIQIAKNISQSGLKLTKDSKEYKYLTTDVINIERYNSILDDSIGLTKQYFLVGAYWDGSSPADQSSRFIENAIWENGYDDKFTDEVNSVPVGSKIAIKAAFTREKTKSVMAIKARGTVLENNNDGKTLVVEWDENFIPFEVDFSGGYWATIKEVTNKDHINAIFHNTSNKTNTFELVKGKFHSSIFSNYIDLLRRIISELKIQSNDQRIVYSVRDNRLNFTVGQRYCFNLYASESKGVYGVISKTKLSDKSEPYDGTRPQPYYSYFKDFNPNSSEWESIIESIKDELSRTTKSGYRKYNNDDFENYVFSIVTDRKDLYNSLRAKMENVGFVFETEQKAHRQNREEHELKFIHPQLINKLEANGYSVNAKKFYIKPLSDETDCEVGFVTGKSSPLISENIFIQANTIDSYDNNPAWTNRNGDTTLDNLLKSIFNYLNKTENDMEFPLNTILYGPPGTGKTYNTILRSAEIVENRKIDSYDEALKIFKDNLHNRIEFITFHQNYSYEDFIQGLRPETDNKSSLTFDKKDGIFKKIAEKALENIKLSEKAPEELTNEALFDNALEKFKEVVEESDANYPINETAYIMEVEEDAFRYTGEKWTNHANGLRMKFSDLKEFYKNGVKSRKDVKNLSNISGLAGQHATYYFLVYEKIIKLLPKKIDAPLKVERKNYVIVIDEINRANISRVFGELITLIEPDKRSHGEIPLEAKLPSGDYFIVPSNLYIIGTMNTADKSIALLDIALRRRFEFESMYPLYEIKGSEIYDKDILLKINEQIIKSKGHDFQIGHAYFMGENKDLIQRMNKKVIPLLLEYFMNDEKEVKGILYNAGLQVEENSWPIKITGKRA
;
A
#
# COMPACT_ATOMS: atom_id res chain seq x y z
N MET A 1 -9.31 29.84 -21.55
CA MET A 1 -10.61 30.18 -20.93
C MET A 1 -10.51 29.75 -19.47
N ASP A 2 -10.75 30.67 -18.54
CA ASP A 2 -10.59 30.40 -17.09
C ASP A 2 -11.68 29.40 -16.62
N ILE A 3 -11.35 28.56 -15.64
CA ILE A 3 -12.27 27.55 -15.09
C ILE A 3 -13.57 28.19 -14.56
N LYS A 4 -13.48 29.44 -14.09
CA LYS A 4 -14.64 30.23 -13.64
C LYS A 4 -15.57 30.63 -14.79
N GLU A 5 -15.05 30.85 -16.00
CA GLU A 5 -15.88 31.13 -17.17
C GLU A 5 -16.60 29.86 -17.65
N TYR A 6 -15.96 28.69 -17.54
CA TYR A 6 -16.58 27.40 -17.84
C TYR A 6 -17.76 27.09 -16.92
N ILE A 7 -17.57 27.30 -15.62
CA ILE A 7 -18.59 27.00 -14.61
C ILE A 7 -19.84 27.88 -14.80
N LYS A 8 -19.66 29.18 -15.10
CA LYS A 8 -20.77 30.12 -15.35
C LYS A 8 -21.65 29.78 -16.55
N LYS A 9 -21.16 28.98 -17.51
CA LYS A 9 -21.93 28.51 -18.67
C LYS A 9 -23.16 27.66 -18.28
N TYR A 10 -23.14 27.08 -17.08
CA TYR A 10 -24.19 26.19 -16.58
C TYR A 10 -25.23 26.87 -15.69
N ASN A 11 -25.29 28.20 -15.72
CA ASN A 11 -26.37 28.96 -15.11
C ASN A 11 -27.68 28.82 -15.92
N LEU A 12 -28.23 27.62 -15.98
CA LEU A 12 -29.42 27.27 -16.73
C LEU A 12 -30.62 27.05 -15.80
N PRO A 13 -31.83 27.50 -16.14
CA PRO A 13 -33.05 27.22 -15.39
C PRO A 13 -33.32 25.71 -15.23
N PHE A 14 -34.12 25.33 -14.22
CA PHE A 14 -34.50 23.94 -13.96
C PHE A 14 -35.05 23.22 -15.20
N ASP A 15 -36.02 23.82 -15.90
CA ASP A 15 -36.64 23.20 -17.08
C ASP A 15 -35.65 23.00 -18.23
N LYS A 16 -34.69 23.92 -18.36
CA LYS A 16 -33.60 23.83 -19.33
C LYS A 16 -32.65 22.68 -18.97
N ILE A 17 -32.24 22.54 -17.71
CA ILE A 17 -31.40 21.41 -17.28
C ILE A 17 -32.12 20.07 -17.50
N LYS A 18 -33.40 20.00 -17.13
CA LYS A 18 -34.21 18.79 -17.29
C LYS A 18 -34.42 18.41 -18.75
N THR A 19 -34.43 19.38 -19.66
CA THR A 19 -34.61 19.13 -21.10
C THR A 19 -33.27 18.86 -21.80
N ASP A 20 -32.31 19.75 -21.63
CA ASP A 20 -31.02 19.74 -22.34
C ASP A 20 -30.11 18.61 -21.85
N TYR A 21 -30.31 18.12 -20.60
CA TYR A 21 -29.53 17.03 -19.99
C TYR A 21 -30.44 15.94 -19.39
N ALA A 22 -31.54 15.62 -20.09
CA ALA A 22 -32.58 14.71 -19.59
C ALA A 22 -32.07 13.33 -19.15
N LEU A 23 -31.09 12.75 -19.85
CA LEU A 23 -30.54 11.43 -19.53
C LEU A 23 -29.78 11.43 -18.19
N ASP A 24 -28.88 12.38 -18.00
CA ASP A 24 -28.10 12.51 -16.76
C ASP A 24 -29.01 12.88 -15.58
N PHE A 25 -30.01 13.74 -15.84
CA PHE A 25 -31.00 14.10 -14.85
C PHE A 25 -31.81 12.89 -14.40
N GLU A 26 -32.35 12.08 -15.33
CA GLU A 26 -33.18 10.92 -15.00
C GLU A 26 -32.36 9.81 -14.32
N ALA A 27 -31.13 9.55 -14.79
CA ALA A 27 -30.25 8.56 -14.18
C ALA A 27 -29.96 8.93 -12.71
N LEU A 28 -29.53 10.17 -12.46
CA LEU A 28 -29.27 10.66 -11.11
C LEU A 28 -30.55 10.65 -10.25
N PHE A 29 -31.69 11.02 -10.84
CA PHE A 29 -32.99 10.99 -10.15
C PHE A 29 -33.33 9.59 -9.67
N GLN A 30 -33.12 8.56 -10.50
CA GLN A 30 -33.41 7.17 -10.15
C GLN A 30 -32.43 6.58 -9.13
N ASP A 31 -31.13 6.87 -9.27
CA ASP A 31 -30.09 6.36 -8.37
C ASP A 31 -30.20 6.97 -6.97
N GLU A 32 -30.55 8.24 -6.90
CA GLU A 32 -30.58 8.98 -5.64
C GLU A 32 -31.99 9.08 -5.03
N LYS A 33 -33.05 8.54 -5.67
CA LYS A 33 -34.42 8.65 -5.13
C LYS A 33 -34.58 8.12 -3.70
N GLU A 34 -33.83 7.07 -3.34
CA GLU A 34 -33.85 6.51 -1.98
C GLU A 34 -33.07 7.40 -1.00
N TRP A 35 -32.03 8.08 -1.47
CA TRP A 35 -31.08 8.86 -0.64
C TRP A 35 -31.36 10.37 -0.60
N LEU A 36 -32.16 10.91 -1.50
CA LEU A 36 -32.49 12.34 -1.65
C LEU A 36 -34.01 12.62 -1.59
N SER A 37 -34.82 11.62 -1.25
CA SER A 37 -36.23 11.78 -0.84
C SER A 37 -36.38 12.54 0.48
N ASN A 38 -37.62 12.78 0.94
CA ASN A 38 -37.86 13.45 2.20
C ASN A 38 -37.28 12.65 3.37
N LEU A 39 -36.93 13.35 4.45
CA LEU A 39 -36.31 12.74 5.62
C LEU A 39 -37.13 11.59 6.22
N GLU A 40 -38.45 11.75 6.28
CA GLU A 40 -39.35 10.73 6.83
C GLU A 40 -39.36 9.43 6.04
N ASP A 41 -39.29 9.54 4.72
CA ASP A 41 -39.32 8.40 3.81
C ASP A 41 -38.12 7.47 4.06
N LYS A 42 -37.04 8.00 4.65
CA LYS A 42 -35.77 7.29 4.89
C LYS A 42 -35.61 6.74 6.31
N ILE A 43 -36.57 6.93 7.19
CA ILE A 43 -36.50 6.40 8.56
C ILE A 43 -36.36 4.87 8.56
N HIS A 44 -36.90 4.19 7.53
CA HIS A 44 -36.77 2.75 7.35
C HIS A 44 -35.31 2.25 7.20
N LEU A 45 -34.35 3.13 6.89
CA LEU A 45 -32.92 2.80 6.83
C LEU A 45 -32.33 2.48 8.21
N LEU A 46 -33.04 2.80 9.31
CA LEU A 46 -32.62 2.50 10.69
C LEU A 46 -33.04 1.11 11.19
N LYS A 47 -33.32 0.15 10.29
CA LYS A 47 -33.86 -1.20 10.56
C LYS A 47 -33.51 -1.76 11.95
N ASN A 48 -34.51 -1.91 12.82
CA ASN A 48 -34.45 -2.49 14.17
C ASN A 48 -33.59 -1.71 15.22
N ASP A 49 -33.27 -0.44 14.99
CA ASP A 49 -32.65 0.42 16.00
C ASP A 49 -33.73 0.99 16.94
N LYS A 50 -33.54 0.88 18.27
CA LYS A 50 -34.44 1.46 19.28
C LYS A 50 -34.61 2.99 19.11
N SER A 51 -33.71 3.65 18.38
CA SER A 51 -33.78 5.07 18.04
C SER A 51 -34.82 5.43 16.98
N GLU A 52 -35.34 4.47 16.20
CA GLU A 52 -36.32 4.74 15.14
C GLU A 52 -37.56 5.43 15.72
N GLN A 53 -38.09 4.90 16.83
CA GLN A 53 -39.27 5.45 17.50
C GLN A 53 -39.01 6.86 18.02
N SER A 54 -37.84 7.11 18.61
CA SER A 54 -37.45 8.44 19.09
C SER A 54 -37.38 9.44 17.94
N ILE A 55 -36.82 9.07 16.80
CA ILE A 55 -36.73 9.96 15.63
C ILE A 55 -38.12 10.25 15.05
N ARG A 56 -38.99 9.25 14.94
CA ARG A 56 -40.39 9.43 14.48
C ARG A 56 -41.15 10.39 15.38
N GLU A 57 -41.01 10.26 16.70
CA GLU A 57 -41.69 11.14 17.65
C GLU A 57 -41.16 12.58 17.61
N VAL A 58 -39.84 12.80 17.48
CA VAL A 58 -39.28 14.16 17.29
C VAL A 58 -39.82 14.79 16.01
N ILE A 59 -39.83 14.07 14.89
CA ILE A 59 -40.33 14.59 13.62
C ILE A 59 -41.82 14.92 13.71
N LYS A 60 -42.61 14.03 14.32
CA LYS A 60 -44.04 14.24 14.56
C LYS A 60 -44.30 15.49 15.41
N LYS A 61 -43.55 15.69 16.50
CA LYS A 61 -43.64 16.91 17.32
C LYS A 61 -43.31 18.17 16.51
N LEU A 62 -42.24 18.14 15.72
CA LEU A 62 -41.84 19.27 14.87
C LEU A 62 -42.93 19.61 13.83
N LYS A 63 -43.47 18.61 13.13
CA LYS A 63 -44.57 18.81 12.16
C LYS A 63 -45.81 19.44 12.77
N ASN A 64 -46.15 19.01 13.98
CA ASN A 64 -47.31 19.51 14.70
C ASN A 64 -47.02 20.83 15.45
N ASN A 65 -45.82 21.41 15.29
CA ASN A 65 -45.34 22.57 16.05
C ASN A 65 -45.52 22.42 17.57
N GLN A 66 -45.35 21.20 18.08
CA GLN A 66 -45.39 20.91 19.51
C GLN A 66 -44.05 21.29 20.15
N ALA A 67 -44.11 21.98 21.30
CA ALA A 67 -42.92 22.34 22.05
C ALA A 67 -42.28 21.10 22.70
N PHE A 68 -40.96 21.13 22.80
CA PHE A 68 -40.17 20.15 23.56
C PHE A 68 -39.97 20.61 25.00
N ASP A 69 -40.04 19.66 25.94
CA ASP A 69 -39.76 19.91 27.36
C ASP A 69 -38.58 19.05 27.87
N GLU A 70 -38.27 19.12 29.16
CA GLU A 70 -37.12 18.40 29.75
C GLU A 70 -37.25 16.86 29.64
N ASN A 71 -38.45 16.31 29.53
CA ASN A 71 -38.66 14.87 29.35
C ASN A 71 -38.28 14.39 27.95
N ASP A 72 -38.20 15.31 26.97
CA ASP A 72 -37.84 14.99 25.59
C ASP A 72 -36.32 14.89 25.37
N THR A 73 -35.51 15.26 26.36
CA THR A 73 -34.05 15.37 26.26
C THR A 73 -33.37 14.09 25.74
N SER A 74 -33.80 12.93 26.24
CA SER A 74 -33.28 11.63 25.80
C SER A 74 -33.58 11.38 24.31
N MET A 75 -34.81 11.69 23.89
CA MET A 75 -35.27 11.53 22.52
C MET A 75 -34.55 12.49 21.56
N LEU A 76 -34.36 13.74 21.96
CA LEU A 76 -33.61 14.75 21.21
C LEU A 76 -32.13 14.39 21.09
N SER A 77 -31.53 13.85 22.16
CA SER A 77 -30.14 13.37 22.15
C SER A 77 -29.95 12.22 21.17
N VAL A 78 -30.91 11.27 21.15
CA VAL A 78 -30.94 10.19 20.17
C VAL A 78 -31.10 10.74 18.75
N PHE A 79 -32.02 11.68 18.54
CA PHE A 79 -32.23 12.32 17.25
C PHE A 79 -30.93 12.96 16.73
N VAL A 80 -30.29 13.82 17.51
CA VAL A 80 -29.03 14.48 17.13
C VAL A 80 -27.94 13.44 16.81
N SER A 81 -27.82 12.38 17.61
CA SER A 81 -26.78 11.36 17.42
C SER A 81 -26.98 10.46 16.20
N LYS A 82 -28.23 10.24 15.76
CA LYS A 82 -28.57 9.20 14.78
C LYS A 82 -29.10 9.75 13.46
N ILE A 83 -29.47 11.03 13.41
CA ILE A 83 -30.04 11.62 12.19
C ILE A 83 -29.06 11.65 11.01
N ASN A 84 -27.75 11.67 11.27
CA ASN A 84 -26.71 11.59 10.22
C ASN A 84 -26.67 10.22 9.51
N THR A 85 -27.28 9.18 10.08
CA THR A 85 -27.43 7.87 9.40
C THR A 85 -28.46 7.97 8.26
N ILE A 86 -29.43 8.88 8.39
CA ILE A 86 -30.53 9.07 7.43
C ILE A 86 -30.25 10.23 6.49
N VAL A 87 -29.55 11.25 6.99
CA VAL A 87 -29.14 12.44 6.23
C VAL A 87 -27.65 12.37 5.96
N ARG A 88 -27.22 12.44 4.69
CA ARG A 88 -25.81 12.36 4.26
C ARG A 88 -24.96 13.58 4.67
N ILE A 89 -25.12 14.08 5.89
CA ILE A 89 -24.31 15.13 6.49
C ILE A 89 -23.24 14.41 7.32
N ALA A 90 -21.95 14.68 7.06
CA ALA A 90 -20.84 14.24 7.93
C ALA A 90 -21.18 14.57 9.39
N ASN A 91 -20.77 13.76 10.39
CA ASN A 91 -21.09 13.78 11.85
C ASN A 91 -21.10 15.14 12.60
N ARG A 92 -21.65 16.20 12.00
CA ARG A 92 -21.62 17.61 12.35
C ARG A 92 -22.77 17.94 13.29
N ILE A 93 -23.93 17.32 13.07
CA ILE A 93 -25.10 17.45 13.94
C ILE A 93 -24.79 16.84 15.32
N ASN A 94 -23.98 15.77 15.39
CA ASN A 94 -23.57 15.12 16.63
C ASN A 94 -22.83 16.06 17.61
N ASN A 95 -22.40 17.24 17.17
CA ASN A 95 -21.80 18.25 18.04
C ASN A 95 -22.83 18.94 18.95
N PHE A 96 -24.12 18.98 18.58
CA PHE A 96 -25.18 19.55 19.42
C PHE A 96 -25.60 18.53 20.49
N LYS A 97 -24.81 18.44 21.56
CA LYS A 97 -25.08 17.54 22.69
C LYS A 97 -25.67 18.29 23.87
N GLU A 98 -26.63 17.67 24.55
CA GLU A 98 -27.14 18.15 25.83
C GLU A 98 -25.96 18.42 26.80
N GLY A 99 -25.99 19.57 27.48
CA GLY A 99 -24.95 19.96 28.44
C GLY A 99 -23.73 20.67 27.83
N THR A 100 -23.66 20.86 26.52
CA THR A 100 -22.50 21.52 25.87
C THR A 100 -22.37 22.98 26.32
N VAL A 101 -21.17 23.41 26.75
CA VAL A 101 -20.93 24.79 27.23
C VAL A 101 -21.05 25.81 26.08
N LEU A 102 -21.86 26.84 26.29
CA LEU A 102 -22.12 27.94 25.37
C LEU A 102 -21.17 29.12 25.63
N ALA A 103 -21.15 30.10 24.72
CA ALA A 103 -20.26 31.27 24.81
C ALA A 103 -20.47 32.12 26.08
N ASN A 104 -21.66 32.08 26.68
CA ASN A 104 -22.01 32.80 27.90
C ASN A 104 -21.73 32.01 29.19
N GLY A 105 -21.13 30.80 29.10
CA GLY A 105 -20.87 29.91 30.24
C GLY A 105 -22.04 29.01 30.65
N ASN A 106 -23.24 29.18 30.08
CA ASN A 106 -24.37 28.28 30.31
C ASN A 106 -24.23 26.98 29.49
N THR A 107 -25.03 25.97 29.82
CA THR A 107 -25.06 24.70 29.08
C THR A 107 -26.20 24.64 28.07
N LEU A 108 -25.95 24.05 26.91
CA LEU A 108 -26.94 23.79 25.86
C LEU A 108 -28.03 22.85 26.38
N ARG A 109 -29.27 23.33 26.37
CA ARG A 109 -30.47 22.52 26.52
C ARG A 109 -31.06 22.26 25.15
N LEU A 110 -31.16 20.99 24.74
CA LEU A 110 -31.65 20.61 23.42
C LEU A 110 -33.11 20.98 23.24
N SER A 111 -33.95 20.85 24.26
CA SER A 111 -35.36 21.27 24.21
C SER A 111 -35.49 22.76 23.85
N ASP A 112 -34.80 23.63 24.58
CA ASP A 112 -34.78 25.08 24.33
C ASP A 112 -34.23 25.42 22.94
N PHE A 113 -33.15 24.75 22.54
CA PHE A 113 -32.54 24.92 21.23
C PHE A 113 -33.51 24.55 20.10
N PHE A 114 -34.10 23.36 20.15
CA PHE A 114 -35.05 22.87 19.15
C PHE A 114 -36.28 23.77 19.07
N ASN A 115 -36.81 24.21 20.21
CA ASN A 115 -37.93 25.15 20.25
C ASN A 115 -37.59 26.50 19.59
N LYS A 116 -36.42 27.09 19.90
CA LYS A 116 -35.97 28.35 19.29
C LYS A 116 -35.79 28.24 17.78
N VAL A 117 -35.21 27.13 17.31
CA VAL A 117 -35.04 26.87 15.88
C VAL A 117 -36.42 26.67 15.21
N ALA A 118 -37.29 25.85 15.79
CA ALA A 118 -38.62 25.56 15.26
C ALA A 118 -39.48 26.82 15.09
N LEU A 119 -39.40 27.76 16.04
CA LEU A 119 -40.13 29.04 16.02
C LEU A 119 -39.51 30.10 15.11
N SER A 120 -38.26 29.95 14.70
CA SER A 120 -37.61 30.94 13.84
C SER A 120 -38.15 30.89 12.40
N ASN A 121 -38.32 32.08 11.80
CA ASN A 121 -38.82 32.25 10.44
C ASN A 121 -37.73 32.15 9.36
N SER A 122 -36.47 32.36 9.75
CA SER A 122 -35.31 32.29 8.85
C SER A 122 -34.05 32.00 9.66
N LEU A 123 -33.00 31.49 9.01
CA LEU A 123 -31.72 31.24 9.67
C LEU A 123 -31.13 32.55 10.19
N LYS A 124 -31.21 33.63 9.40
CA LYS A 124 -30.76 34.98 9.81
C LYS A 124 -31.52 35.54 11.01
N ALA A 125 -32.79 35.18 11.18
CA ALA A 125 -33.60 35.58 12.34
C ALA A 125 -33.44 34.63 13.54
N CYS A 126 -32.80 33.47 13.38
CA CYS A 126 -32.56 32.50 14.43
C CYS A 126 -31.45 32.97 15.38
N LYS A 127 -31.83 33.73 16.41
CA LYS A 127 -30.89 34.21 17.44
C LYS A 127 -30.74 33.16 18.54
N VAL A 128 -29.74 32.31 18.40
CA VAL A 128 -29.36 31.33 19.42
C VAL A 128 -27.94 31.62 19.88
N GLU A 129 -27.73 31.66 21.20
CA GLU A 129 -26.40 31.82 21.77
C GLU A 129 -25.67 30.48 21.72
N LEU A 130 -24.64 30.40 20.88
CA LEU A 130 -23.81 29.22 20.66
C LEU A 130 -22.34 29.60 20.75
N ASN A 131 -21.47 28.64 21.04
CA ASN A 131 -20.03 28.81 20.90
C ASN A 131 -19.60 28.76 19.41
N ASP A 132 -18.38 29.17 19.11
CA ASP A 132 -17.85 29.25 17.73
C ASP A 132 -17.92 27.91 16.99
N ASN A 133 -17.70 26.80 17.71
CA ASN A 133 -17.77 25.46 17.15
C ASN A 133 -19.20 25.10 16.69
N LEU A 134 -20.20 25.33 17.55
CA LEU A 134 -21.61 25.05 17.24
C LEU A 134 -22.17 26.03 16.20
N ASN A 135 -21.74 27.30 16.21
CA ASN A 135 -22.14 28.28 15.20
C ASN A 135 -21.80 27.84 13.78
N ASN A 136 -20.64 27.21 13.57
CA ASN A 136 -20.24 26.67 12.26
C ASN A 136 -21.17 25.55 11.75
N PHE A 137 -21.86 24.85 12.65
CA PHE A 137 -22.74 23.73 12.33
C PHE A 137 -24.23 24.07 12.41
N LEU A 138 -24.59 25.28 12.85
CA LEU A 138 -25.98 25.74 12.95
C LEU A 138 -26.78 25.55 11.67
N PRO A 139 -26.27 25.89 10.45
CA PRO A 139 -27.04 25.67 9.22
C PRO A 139 -27.46 24.21 8.99
N HIS A 140 -26.65 23.24 9.41
CA HIS A 140 -26.94 21.82 9.24
C HIS A 140 -28.14 21.39 10.10
N ILE A 141 -28.05 21.59 11.41
CA ILE A 141 -29.14 21.20 12.33
C ILE A 141 -30.40 22.05 12.10
N TYR A 142 -30.23 23.34 11.78
CA TYR A 142 -31.33 24.23 11.41
C TYR A 142 -32.12 23.67 10.23
N SER A 143 -31.43 23.32 9.15
CA SER A 143 -32.08 22.80 7.95
C SER A 143 -32.82 21.50 8.20
N VAL A 144 -32.27 20.59 9.00
CA VAL A 144 -32.91 19.33 9.37
C VAL A 144 -34.19 19.60 10.17
N ILE A 145 -34.12 20.44 11.20
CA ILE A 145 -35.29 20.78 12.03
C ILE A 145 -36.40 21.42 11.19
N LYS A 146 -36.07 22.42 10.36
CA LYS A 146 -37.06 23.09 9.50
C LYS A 146 -37.61 22.17 8.41
N HIS A 147 -36.78 21.29 7.83
CA HIS A 147 -37.22 20.28 6.85
C HIS A 147 -38.17 19.25 7.49
N CYS A 148 -37.96 18.86 8.75
CA CYS A 148 -38.94 18.06 9.49
C CYS A 148 -40.30 18.79 9.59
N GLN A 149 -40.30 20.09 9.93
CA GLN A 149 -41.54 20.87 10.03
C GLN A 149 -42.26 21.00 8.70
N ASN A 150 -41.52 21.32 7.63
CA ASN A 150 -42.08 21.52 6.30
C ASN A 150 -41.04 21.25 5.20
N PRO A 151 -41.01 20.03 4.63
CA PRO A 151 -40.04 19.67 3.61
C PRO A 151 -40.30 20.36 2.26
N ILE A 152 -41.47 20.97 2.07
CA ILE A 152 -41.82 21.73 0.86
C ILE A 152 -41.08 23.06 0.84
N ASP A 153 -40.92 23.73 1.98
CA ASP A 153 -40.34 25.08 2.03
C ASP A 153 -38.86 25.10 2.43
N TYR A 154 -38.38 24.06 3.10
CA TYR A 154 -37.03 24.02 3.65
C TYR A 154 -36.24 22.83 3.09
N PRO A 155 -35.16 23.03 2.33
CA PRO A 155 -34.29 21.95 1.87
C PRO A 155 -33.25 21.57 2.94
N ILE A 156 -32.79 20.31 2.97
CA ILE A 156 -31.63 19.94 3.78
C ILE A 156 -30.36 20.67 3.29
N TYR A 157 -29.59 21.26 4.21
CA TYR A 157 -28.39 22.02 3.88
C TYR A 157 -27.18 21.12 3.62
N TYR A 158 -26.61 21.25 2.41
CA TYR A 158 -25.32 20.70 2.05
C TYR A 158 -24.35 21.80 1.60
N LYS A 159 -23.09 21.71 2.07
CA LYS A 159 -22.05 22.72 1.77
C LYS A 159 -21.82 22.91 0.26
N TYR A 160 -21.86 21.83 -0.52
CA TYR A 160 -21.63 21.92 -1.97
C TYR A 160 -22.80 22.58 -2.72
N TRP A 161 -24.06 22.42 -2.29
CA TRP A 161 -25.19 23.16 -2.88
C TRP A 161 -25.05 24.68 -2.70
N LYS A 162 -24.60 25.10 -1.51
CA LYS A 162 -24.25 26.50 -1.25
C LYS A 162 -23.18 27.00 -2.21
N ASN A 163 -22.14 26.21 -2.44
CA ASN A 163 -21.05 26.57 -3.33
C ASN A 163 -21.52 26.71 -4.79
N ILE A 164 -22.37 25.78 -5.28
CA ILE A 164 -22.94 25.86 -6.64
C ILE A 164 -23.85 27.09 -6.79
N LEU A 165 -24.68 27.40 -5.79
CA LEU A 165 -25.48 28.63 -5.77
C LEU A 165 -24.63 29.89 -5.94
N ARG A 166 -23.50 29.96 -5.24
CA ARG A 166 -22.56 31.09 -5.29
C ARG A 166 -21.82 31.17 -6.63
N GLU A 167 -21.14 30.09 -7.02
CA GLU A 167 -20.18 30.10 -8.13
C GLU A 167 -20.86 29.96 -9.51
N VAL A 168 -21.97 29.21 -9.60
CA VAL A 168 -22.65 28.93 -10.87
C VAL A 168 -23.81 29.88 -11.08
N LEU A 169 -24.70 29.98 -10.08
CA LEU A 169 -25.95 30.71 -10.20
C LEU A 169 -25.85 32.19 -9.78
N SER A 170 -24.69 32.60 -9.26
CA SER A 170 -24.43 33.96 -8.76
C SER A 170 -25.49 34.42 -7.76
N LYS A 171 -25.94 33.51 -6.89
CA LYS A 171 -26.89 33.78 -5.79
C LYS A 171 -26.13 33.99 -4.49
N GLU A 172 -26.81 34.59 -3.50
CA GLU A 172 -26.24 34.75 -2.18
C GLU A 172 -25.97 33.37 -1.54
N ASP A 173 -24.83 33.23 -0.87
CA ASP A 173 -24.34 31.96 -0.35
C ASP A 173 -24.88 31.63 1.06
N ASN A 174 -26.13 31.98 1.33
CA ASN A 174 -26.80 31.75 2.62
C ASN A 174 -28.01 30.81 2.49
N TYR A 175 -28.40 30.20 3.61
CA TYR A 175 -29.48 29.21 3.64
C TYR A 175 -30.85 29.81 3.28
N ASP A 176 -31.13 31.06 3.66
CA ASP A 176 -32.41 31.71 3.37
C ASP A 176 -32.57 31.96 1.84
N SER A 177 -31.48 32.30 1.15
CA SER A 177 -31.44 32.37 -0.32
C SER A 177 -31.66 31.00 -0.97
N MET A 178 -31.10 29.93 -0.40
CA MET A 178 -31.34 28.56 -0.84
C MET A 178 -32.82 28.16 -0.70
N CYS A 179 -33.48 28.49 0.41
CA CYS A 179 -34.94 28.26 0.59
C CYS A 179 -35.77 29.02 -0.47
N SER A 180 -35.41 30.29 -0.71
CA SER A 180 -36.09 31.10 -1.73
C SER A 180 -35.97 30.50 -3.13
N TYR A 181 -34.80 29.95 -3.46
CA TYR A 181 -34.56 29.26 -4.72
C TYR A 181 -35.28 27.90 -4.79
N TYR A 182 -35.26 27.14 -3.70
CA TYR A 182 -35.94 25.85 -3.53
C TYR A 182 -37.45 25.93 -3.78
N ALA A 183 -38.09 27.03 -3.37
CA ALA A 183 -39.52 27.27 -3.58
C ALA A 183 -39.94 27.30 -5.06
N GLY A 184 -39.00 27.59 -5.96
CA GLY A 184 -39.22 27.62 -7.42
C GLY A 184 -39.32 26.23 -8.08
N PHE A 185 -39.05 25.15 -7.35
CA PHE A 185 -39.08 23.79 -7.88
C PHE A 185 -40.49 23.15 -7.74
N PRO A 186 -40.84 22.18 -8.61
CA PRO A 186 -42.12 21.47 -8.52
C PRO A 186 -42.38 20.91 -7.13
N LYS A 187 -43.63 20.97 -6.65
CA LYS A 187 -43.99 20.50 -5.29
C LYS A 187 -43.79 18.99 -5.14
N GLU A 188 -44.13 18.23 -6.17
CA GLU A 188 -43.91 16.79 -6.20
C GLU A 188 -42.41 16.49 -6.26
N ASN A 189 -41.93 15.63 -5.35
CA ASN A 189 -40.52 15.27 -5.22
C ASN A 189 -39.59 16.50 -5.17
N ARG A 190 -40.04 17.63 -4.60
CA ARG A 190 -39.30 18.91 -4.65
C ARG A 190 -37.85 18.77 -4.21
N HIS A 191 -37.62 18.10 -3.07
CA HIS A 191 -36.28 17.89 -2.53
C HIS A 191 -35.39 17.11 -3.49
N LEU A 192 -35.93 16.03 -4.05
CA LEU A 192 -35.24 15.21 -5.04
C LEU A 192 -35.00 15.98 -6.35
N ASN A 193 -35.98 16.72 -6.87
CA ASN A 193 -35.84 17.58 -8.05
C ASN A 193 -34.75 18.65 -7.88
N PHE A 194 -34.73 19.30 -6.72
CA PHE A 194 -33.73 20.29 -6.36
C PHE A 194 -32.32 19.69 -6.28
N ALA A 195 -32.21 18.56 -5.60
CA ALA A 195 -30.95 17.85 -5.43
C ALA A 195 -30.42 17.30 -6.76
N THR A 196 -31.30 16.73 -7.58
CA THR A 196 -30.99 16.21 -8.92
C THR A 196 -30.56 17.33 -9.87
N TYR A 197 -31.21 18.49 -9.80
CA TYR A 197 -30.82 19.67 -10.58
C TYR A 197 -29.38 20.11 -10.27
N PHE A 198 -29.04 20.27 -8.98
CA PHE A 198 -27.68 20.65 -8.61
C PHE A 198 -26.65 19.56 -8.91
N GLY A 199 -27.00 18.29 -8.72
CA GLY A 199 -26.14 17.17 -9.10
C GLY A 199 -25.91 17.12 -10.61
N THR A 200 -26.93 17.36 -11.43
CA THR A 200 -26.82 17.41 -12.90
C THR A 200 -25.92 18.56 -13.33
N ILE A 201 -26.04 19.74 -12.73
CA ILE A 201 -25.11 20.86 -12.97
C ILE A 201 -23.68 20.46 -12.62
N GLY A 202 -23.46 19.83 -11.47
CA GLY A 202 -22.15 19.32 -11.06
C GLY A 202 -21.57 18.31 -12.06
N ILE A 203 -22.42 17.41 -12.54
CA ILE A 203 -22.08 16.41 -13.56
C ILE A 203 -21.64 17.09 -14.85
N GLN A 204 -22.43 18.04 -15.37
CA GLN A 204 -22.09 18.71 -16.62
C GLN A 204 -20.82 19.56 -16.54
N ILE A 205 -20.59 20.24 -15.41
CA ILE A 205 -19.35 20.97 -15.16
C ILE A 205 -18.16 20.01 -15.28
N ALA A 206 -18.21 18.85 -14.62
CA ALA A 206 -17.14 17.86 -14.67
C ALA A 206 -16.93 17.29 -16.09
N LYS A 207 -18.01 16.95 -16.80
CA LYS A 207 -17.96 16.48 -18.21
C LYS A 207 -17.25 17.47 -19.11
N ASN A 208 -17.62 18.75 -19.10
CA ASN A 208 -17.02 19.72 -20.02
C ASN A 208 -15.58 20.06 -19.68
N ILE A 209 -15.16 19.95 -18.42
CA ILE A 209 -13.75 20.14 -18.05
C ILE A 209 -12.90 19.02 -18.67
N SER A 210 -13.36 17.77 -18.67
CA SER A 210 -12.64 16.67 -19.35
C SER A 210 -12.47 16.90 -20.85
N GLN A 211 -13.48 17.48 -21.51
CA GLN A 211 -13.49 17.75 -22.94
C GLN A 211 -12.67 19.01 -23.33
N SER A 212 -12.29 19.83 -22.35
CA SER A 212 -11.55 21.08 -22.57
C SER A 212 -10.04 20.90 -22.75
N GLY A 213 -9.51 19.68 -22.53
CA GLY A 213 -8.07 19.41 -22.56
C GLY A 213 -7.30 19.93 -21.34
N LEU A 214 -7.99 20.44 -20.31
CA LEU A 214 -7.37 20.87 -19.06
C LEU A 214 -6.83 19.65 -18.28
N LYS A 215 -5.50 19.61 -18.07
CA LYS A 215 -4.86 18.59 -17.22
C LYS A 215 -5.08 18.91 -15.74
N LEU A 216 -6.06 18.25 -15.13
CA LEU A 216 -6.32 18.32 -13.69
C LEU A 216 -5.50 17.22 -12.98
N THR A 217 -4.40 17.58 -12.32
CA THR A 217 -3.72 16.68 -11.38
C THR A 217 -4.24 16.93 -9.97
N LYS A 218 -4.16 15.94 -9.07
CA LYS A 218 -4.63 16.07 -7.68
C LYS A 218 -4.01 17.27 -6.93
N ASP A 219 -2.81 17.69 -7.35
CA ASP A 219 -2.09 18.81 -6.77
C ASP A 219 -2.42 20.18 -7.40
N SER A 220 -3.11 20.22 -8.54
CA SER A 220 -3.41 21.46 -9.24
C SER A 220 -4.38 22.35 -8.45
N LYS A 221 -4.22 23.67 -8.60
CA LYS A 221 -5.10 24.65 -7.95
C LYS A 221 -6.54 24.52 -8.45
N GLU A 222 -6.69 24.17 -9.72
CA GLU A 222 -7.93 23.94 -10.43
C GLU A 222 -8.65 22.69 -9.90
N TYR A 223 -7.92 21.60 -9.67
CA TYR A 223 -8.49 20.38 -9.08
C TYR A 223 -8.99 20.66 -7.67
N LYS A 224 -8.15 21.26 -6.81
CA LYS A 224 -8.52 21.64 -5.44
C LYS A 224 -9.72 22.59 -5.39
N TYR A 225 -9.77 23.58 -6.28
CA TYR A 225 -10.91 24.48 -6.41
C TYR A 225 -12.20 23.72 -6.78
N LEU A 226 -12.16 22.80 -7.74
CA LEU A 226 -13.34 22.02 -8.14
C LEU A 226 -13.80 21.02 -7.07
N THR A 227 -12.86 20.33 -6.43
CA THR A 227 -13.14 19.26 -5.46
C THR A 227 -13.50 19.81 -4.09
N THR A 228 -12.89 20.93 -3.68
CA THR A 228 -13.06 21.49 -2.33
C THR A 228 -14.04 22.66 -2.30
N ASP A 229 -14.09 23.46 -3.37
CA ASP A 229 -14.79 24.75 -3.35
C ASP A 229 -16.03 24.84 -4.24
N VAL A 230 -16.23 23.97 -5.25
CA VAL A 230 -17.39 24.07 -6.16
C VAL A 230 -18.33 22.87 -6.14
N ILE A 231 -17.93 21.71 -6.67
CA ILE A 231 -18.88 20.61 -6.98
C ILE A 231 -18.62 19.33 -6.17
N ASN A 232 -17.44 19.18 -5.54
CA ASN A 232 -16.98 17.95 -4.90
C ASN A 232 -17.05 16.75 -5.86
N ILE A 233 -16.19 16.77 -6.88
CA ILE A 233 -16.10 15.78 -7.97
C ILE A 233 -16.14 14.34 -7.44
N GLU A 234 -15.44 14.06 -6.33
CA GLU A 234 -15.35 12.72 -5.74
C GLU A 234 -16.71 12.11 -5.37
N ARG A 235 -17.69 12.95 -5.00
CA ARG A 235 -19.05 12.51 -4.66
C ARG A 235 -19.79 11.90 -5.86
N TYR A 236 -19.48 12.33 -7.07
CA TYR A 236 -20.19 11.92 -8.28
C TYR A 236 -19.35 11.01 -9.18
N ASN A 237 -18.13 10.64 -8.76
CA ASN A 237 -17.22 9.80 -9.54
C ASN A 237 -17.89 8.53 -10.09
N SER A 238 -18.83 7.91 -9.37
CA SER A 238 -19.56 6.73 -9.85
C SER A 238 -20.52 7.00 -11.02
N ILE A 239 -21.07 8.21 -11.13
CA ILE A 239 -22.04 8.64 -12.19
C ILE A 239 -21.31 9.40 -13.31
N LEU A 240 -20.24 10.09 -12.93
CA LEU A 240 -19.30 10.76 -13.83
C LEU A 240 -18.49 9.76 -14.64
N ASP A 241 -18.17 8.60 -14.07
CA ASP A 241 -17.52 7.52 -14.80
C ASP A 241 -18.34 7.18 -16.06
N ASP A 242 -19.65 6.96 -15.98
CA ASP A 242 -20.44 6.59 -17.16
C ASP A 242 -20.67 7.71 -18.20
N SER A 243 -20.25 8.95 -17.95
CA SER A 243 -20.79 10.09 -18.68
C SER A 243 -19.79 11.22 -19.01
N ILE A 244 -18.60 11.23 -18.38
CA ILE A 244 -17.43 12.07 -18.72
C ILE A 244 -16.63 11.47 -19.90
N GLY A 245 -17.07 10.34 -20.48
CA GLY A 245 -16.19 9.55 -21.36
C GLY A 245 -15.19 8.73 -20.55
N LEU A 246 -15.52 8.46 -19.29
CA LEU A 246 -14.93 7.40 -18.48
C LEU A 246 -15.84 6.16 -18.47
N THR A 247 -16.69 5.98 -19.49
CA THR A 247 -17.27 4.66 -19.76
C THR A 247 -16.06 3.77 -19.98
N LYS A 248 -15.63 3.06 -18.94
CA LYS A 248 -14.71 1.95 -19.08
C LYS A 248 -15.48 0.95 -19.93
N GLN A 249 -15.34 1.02 -21.25
CA GLN A 249 -15.79 -0.07 -22.10
C GLN A 249 -14.97 -1.28 -21.71
N TYR A 250 -15.62 -2.43 -21.63
CA TYR A 250 -15.01 -3.65 -21.10
C TYR A 250 -14.72 -4.57 -22.28
N PHE A 251 -13.46 -4.90 -22.52
CA PHE A 251 -13.05 -5.75 -23.63
C PHE A 251 -12.47 -7.07 -23.13
N LEU A 252 -12.91 -8.18 -23.71
CA LEU A 252 -12.25 -9.48 -23.56
C LEU A 252 -11.36 -9.73 -24.75
N VAL A 253 -10.14 -10.16 -24.48
CA VAL A 253 -9.14 -10.45 -25.52
C VAL A 253 -8.50 -11.83 -25.36
N GLY A 254 -8.21 -12.47 -26.49
CA GLY A 254 -7.48 -13.74 -26.56
C GLY A 254 -5.98 -13.51 -26.62
N ALA A 255 -5.22 -14.50 -26.19
CA ALA A 255 -3.75 -14.48 -26.23
C ALA A 255 -3.14 -15.76 -26.85
N TYR A 256 -3.94 -16.59 -27.52
CA TYR A 256 -3.47 -17.84 -28.09
C TYR A 256 -3.20 -17.70 -29.59
N TRP A 257 -1.96 -17.96 -30.01
CA TRP A 257 -1.52 -17.87 -31.40
C TRP A 257 -0.98 -19.23 -31.87
N ASP A 258 -1.56 -19.77 -32.94
CA ASP A 258 -1.12 -21.05 -33.52
C ASP A 258 0.26 -20.87 -34.19
N GLY A 259 1.22 -21.73 -33.87
CA GLY A 259 2.59 -21.68 -34.41
C GLY A 259 3.60 -20.77 -33.70
N SER A 260 3.24 -20.08 -32.60
CA SER A 260 4.20 -19.34 -31.76
C SER A 260 4.74 -20.18 -30.58
N SER A 261 5.90 -19.82 -30.03
CA SER A 261 6.51 -20.49 -28.86
C SER A 261 6.84 -19.47 -27.77
N PRO A 262 6.12 -19.46 -26.63
CA PRO A 262 4.95 -20.29 -26.31
C PRO A 262 3.69 -19.88 -27.10
N ALA A 263 2.76 -20.82 -27.34
CA ALA A 263 1.51 -20.51 -28.08
C ALA A 263 0.60 -19.53 -27.32
N ASP A 264 0.70 -19.49 -25.99
CA ASP A 264 0.01 -18.54 -25.12
C ASP A 264 0.89 -17.32 -24.84
N GLN A 265 0.49 -16.18 -25.39
CA GLN A 265 1.21 -14.92 -25.35
C GLN A 265 0.85 -14.07 -24.10
N SER A 266 0.05 -14.60 -23.17
CA SER A 266 -0.41 -13.85 -22.00
C SER A 266 0.75 -13.25 -21.19
N SER A 267 1.81 -14.02 -20.93
CA SER A 267 3.00 -13.52 -20.21
C SER A 267 3.70 -12.40 -20.98
N ARG A 268 3.89 -12.55 -22.31
CA ARG A 268 4.49 -11.52 -23.16
C ARG A 268 3.68 -10.21 -23.14
N PHE A 269 2.35 -10.33 -23.19
CA PHE A 269 1.44 -9.19 -23.13
C PHE A 269 1.54 -8.45 -21.80
N ILE A 270 1.60 -9.18 -20.70
CA ILE A 270 1.72 -8.61 -19.35
C ILE A 270 3.08 -7.95 -19.15
N GLU A 271 4.17 -8.66 -19.47
CA GLU A 271 5.55 -8.18 -19.31
C GLU A 271 5.85 -6.93 -20.14
N ASN A 272 5.33 -6.86 -21.36
CA ASN A 272 5.56 -5.73 -22.26
C ASN A 272 4.50 -4.63 -22.15
N ALA A 273 3.55 -4.74 -21.21
CA ALA A 273 2.46 -3.78 -21.03
C ALA A 273 1.66 -3.50 -22.32
N ILE A 274 1.38 -4.55 -23.09
CA ILE A 274 0.62 -4.48 -24.34
C ILE A 274 -0.44 -5.58 -24.43
N TRP A 275 -1.38 -5.42 -25.35
CA TRP A 275 -2.08 -6.53 -25.99
C TRP A 275 -1.91 -6.41 -27.51
N GLU A 276 -1.63 -7.54 -28.18
CA GLU A 276 -1.43 -7.56 -29.62
C GLU A 276 -2.42 -8.52 -30.30
N ASN A 277 -3.03 -8.06 -31.39
CA ASN A 277 -3.89 -8.85 -32.24
C ASN A 277 -3.06 -9.85 -33.05
N GLY A 278 -3.28 -11.15 -32.87
CA GLY A 278 -2.54 -12.21 -33.57
C GLY A 278 -2.86 -12.36 -35.06
N TYR A 279 -3.83 -11.62 -35.59
CA TYR A 279 -4.22 -11.66 -36.99
C TYR A 279 -3.76 -10.38 -37.71
N ASP A 280 -3.39 -10.50 -38.98
CA ASP A 280 -3.00 -9.36 -39.82
C ASP A 280 -4.20 -8.78 -40.60
N ASP A 281 -5.24 -9.59 -40.81
CA ASP A 281 -6.37 -9.30 -41.69
C ASP A 281 -7.74 -9.36 -40.98
N LYS A 282 -7.77 -9.67 -39.68
CA LYS A 282 -8.99 -9.82 -38.88
C LYS A 282 -8.92 -8.99 -37.63
N PHE A 283 -10.09 -8.53 -37.17
CA PHE A 283 -10.27 -7.75 -35.95
C PHE A 283 -9.62 -6.35 -35.97
N THR A 284 -9.07 -5.91 -37.11
CA THR A 284 -8.37 -4.63 -37.27
C THR A 284 -9.28 -3.45 -36.90
N ASP A 285 -10.52 -3.44 -37.38
CA ASP A 285 -11.50 -2.39 -37.09
C ASP A 285 -11.93 -2.45 -35.62
N GLU A 286 -12.10 -3.65 -35.06
CA GLU A 286 -12.43 -3.85 -33.65
C GLU A 286 -11.31 -3.38 -32.73
N VAL A 287 -10.04 -3.64 -33.05
CA VAL A 287 -8.88 -3.13 -32.30
C VAL A 287 -8.83 -1.60 -32.37
N ASN A 288 -9.01 -1.02 -33.56
CA ASN A 288 -9.06 0.43 -33.75
C ASN A 288 -10.22 1.08 -33.00
N SER A 289 -11.32 0.35 -32.82
CA SER A 289 -12.50 0.86 -32.11
C SER A 289 -12.33 0.94 -30.58
N VAL A 290 -11.30 0.32 -29.99
CA VAL A 290 -11.09 0.29 -28.53
C VAL A 290 -10.65 1.66 -28.00
N PRO A 291 -11.46 2.33 -27.15
CA PRO A 291 -11.08 3.63 -26.59
C PRO A 291 -9.96 3.53 -25.54
N VAL A 292 -9.11 4.54 -25.48
CA VAL A 292 -8.17 4.74 -24.36
C VAL A 292 -8.96 4.95 -23.07
N GLY A 293 -8.52 4.29 -21.99
CA GLY A 293 -9.22 4.25 -20.69
C GLY A 293 -10.14 3.03 -20.50
N SER A 294 -10.38 2.25 -21.56
CA SER A 294 -11.17 1.00 -21.50
C SER A 294 -10.55 -0.03 -20.57
N LYS A 295 -11.39 -0.86 -19.94
CA LYS A 295 -10.94 -2.03 -19.18
C LYS A 295 -10.82 -3.23 -20.11
N ILE A 296 -9.73 -3.97 -20.01
CA ILE A 296 -9.42 -5.10 -20.90
C ILE A 296 -9.04 -6.33 -20.07
N ALA A 297 -9.44 -7.53 -20.49
CA ALA A 297 -9.13 -8.78 -19.79
C ALA A 297 -8.73 -9.89 -20.75
N ILE A 298 -7.64 -10.60 -20.42
CA ILE A 298 -7.16 -11.76 -21.18
C ILE A 298 -7.99 -12.99 -20.81
N LYS A 299 -8.60 -13.64 -21.81
CA LYS A 299 -9.39 -14.87 -21.66
C LYS A 299 -8.75 -16.09 -22.31
N ALA A 300 -9.02 -17.26 -21.73
CA ALA A 300 -8.87 -18.55 -22.37
C ALA A 300 -10.14 -19.39 -22.16
N ALA A 301 -10.77 -19.82 -23.24
CA ALA A 301 -11.95 -20.69 -23.18
C ALA A 301 -11.54 -22.16 -23.34
N PHE A 302 -12.12 -23.04 -22.52
CA PHE A 302 -11.92 -24.49 -22.61
C PHE A 302 -13.17 -25.25 -22.14
N THR A 303 -13.28 -26.53 -22.51
CA THR A 303 -14.43 -27.37 -22.13
C THR A 303 -14.08 -28.25 -20.96
N ARG A 304 -14.88 -28.19 -19.90
CA ARG A 304 -14.86 -29.11 -18.76
C ARG A 304 -16.02 -30.11 -18.92
N GLU A 305 -15.79 -31.39 -18.64
CA GLU A 305 -16.84 -32.43 -18.59
C GLU A 305 -17.76 -32.54 -19.84
N LYS A 306 -17.19 -32.67 -21.04
CA LYS A 306 -17.87 -32.90 -22.36
C LYS A 306 -18.93 -31.88 -22.83
N THR A 307 -19.54 -31.08 -21.96
CA THR A 307 -20.64 -30.17 -22.32
C THR A 307 -20.58 -28.80 -21.64
N LYS A 308 -19.64 -28.56 -20.71
CA LYS A 308 -19.56 -27.31 -19.96
C LYS A 308 -18.43 -26.42 -20.44
N SER A 309 -18.78 -25.30 -21.08
CA SER A 309 -17.80 -24.28 -21.51
C SER A 309 -17.40 -23.42 -20.32
N VAL A 310 -16.10 -23.32 -20.04
CA VAL A 310 -15.53 -22.53 -18.94
C VAL A 310 -14.57 -21.50 -19.54
N MET A 311 -14.53 -20.29 -18.97
CA MET A 311 -13.60 -19.24 -19.37
C MET A 311 -12.67 -18.90 -18.20
N ALA A 312 -11.37 -19.05 -18.39
CA ALA A 312 -10.37 -18.53 -17.47
C ALA A 312 -10.03 -17.08 -17.83
N ILE A 313 -10.03 -16.21 -16.83
CA ILE A 313 -9.50 -14.85 -16.91
C ILE A 313 -8.09 -14.87 -16.35
N LYS A 314 -7.11 -14.49 -17.18
CA LYS A 314 -5.68 -14.61 -16.88
C LYS A 314 -5.03 -13.31 -16.45
N ALA A 315 -5.56 -12.19 -16.93
CA ALA A 315 -5.13 -10.84 -16.58
C ALA A 315 -6.27 -9.86 -16.82
N ARG A 316 -6.21 -8.71 -16.16
CA ARG A 316 -7.06 -7.55 -16.42
C ARG A 316 -6.21 -6.30 -16.41
N GLY A 317 -6.64 -5.27 -17.11
CA GLY A 317 -5.89 -4.02 -17.19
C GLY A 317 -6.74 -2.87 -17.73
N THR A 318 -6.08 -1.73 -17.91
CA THR A 318 -6.63 -0.53 -18.54
C THR A 318 -5.83 -0.19 -19.78
N VAL A 319 -6.51 0.07 -20.90
CA VAL A 319 -5.87 0.53 -22.13
C VAL A 319 -5.36 1.95 -21.92
N LEU A 320 -4.04 2.15 -22.01
CA LEU A 320 -3.38 3.46 -21.88
C LEU A 320 -3.24 4.19 -23.22
N GLU A 321 -3.06 3.44 -24.30
CA GLU A 321 -2.85 4.00 -25.64
C GLU A 321 -3.38 3.02 -26.70
N ASN A 322 -3.97 3.57 -27.77
CA ASN A 322 -4.33 2.84 -28.98
C ASN A 322 -3.81 3.64 -30.18
N ASN A 323 -2.80 3.10 -30.86
CA ASN A 323 -2.14 3.78 -31.98
C ASN A 323 -2.98 3.75 -33.27
N ASN A 324 -4.15 3.12 -33.25
CA ASN A 324 -5.01 2.90 -34.40
C ASN A 324 -4.29 2.16 -35.56
N ASP A 325 -3.33 1.30 -35.22
CA ASP A 325 -2.61 0.43 -36.16
C ASP A 325 -3.38 -0.88 -36.45
N GLY A 326 -4.53 -1.08 -35.81
CA GLY A 326 -5.36 -2.29 -35.87
C GLY A 326 -4.71 -3.53 -35.26
N LYS A 327 -3.58 -3.35 -34.57
CA LYS A 327 -2.69 -4.42 -34.14
C LYS A 327 -2.37 -4.37 -32.65
N THR A 328 -2.07 -3.20 -32.10
CA THR A 328 -1.45 -3.08 -30.76
C THR A 328 -2.22 -2.13 -29.87
N LEU A 329 -2.50 -2.58 -28.64
CA LEU A 329 -3.00 -1.74 -27.55
C LEU A 329 -1.92 -1.68 -26.47
N VAL A 330 -1.61 -0.49 -25.95
CA VAL A 330 -0.78 -0.35 -24.74
C VAL A 330 -1.70 -0.51 -23.54
N VAL A 331 -1.37 -1.41 -22.62
CA VAL A 331 -2.23 -1.81 -21.51
C VAL A 331 -1.47 -1.79 -20.20
N GLU A 332 -2.00 -1.06 -19.23
CA GLU A 332 -1.61 -1.17 -17.82
C GLU A 332 -2.35 -2.35 -17.20
N TRP A 333 -1.67 -3.49 -17.05
CA TRP A 333 -2.24 -4.67 -16.40
C TRP A 333 -2.28 -4.51 -14.87
N ASP A 334 -3.35 -4.98 -14.23
CA ASP A 334 -3.55 -4.99 -12.79
C ASP A 334 -2.42 -5.80 -12.11
N GLU A 335 -1.72 -5.18 -11.15
CA GLU A 335 -0.66 -5.84 -10.37
C GLU A 335 -1.24 -6.92 -9.44
N ASN A 336 -0.50 -8.03 -9.27
CA ASN A 336 -0.89 -9.17 -8.42
C ASN A 336 -2.24 -9.81 -8.78
N PHE A 337 -2.65 -9.74 -10.05
CA PHE A 337 -3.88 -10.38 -10.52
C PHE A 337 -3.81 -11.92 -10.38
N ILE A 338 -4.73 -12.50 -9.60
CA ILE A 338 -4.86 -13.95 -9.44
C ILE A 338 -5.85 -14.46 -10.50
N PRO A 339 -5.43 -15.36 -11.42
CA PRO A 339 -6.33 -15.94 -12.42
C PRO A 339 -7.52 -16.66 -11.78
N PHE A 340 -8.69 -16.50 -12.38
CA PHE A 340 -9.92 -17.16 -11.93
C PHE A 340 -10.77 -17.64 -13.11
N GLU A 341 -11.72 -18.51 -12.83
CA GLU A 341 -12.62 -19.07 -13.84
C GLU A 341 -14.04 -18.56 -13.66
N VAL A 342 -14.71 -18.30 -14.80
CA VAL A 342 -16.11 -17.91 -14.88
C VAL A 342 -16.88 -18.91 -15.75
N ASP A 343 -18.11 -19.18 -15.31
CA ASP A 343 -19.01 -20.18 -15.91
C ASP A 343 -20.17 -19.46 -16.60
N PHE A 344 -19.96 -19.06 -17.85
CA PHE A 344 -20.99 -18.44 -18.68
C PHE A 344 -21.53 -19.48 -19.67
N SER A 345 -22.82 -19.78 -19.60
CA SER A 345 -23.49 -20.64 -20.56
C SER A 345 -23.81 -19.87 -21.85
N GLY A 346 -23.15 -20.24 -22.96
CA GLY A 346 -23.57 -19.86 -24.31
C GLY A 346 -22.57 -19.05 -25.13
N GLY A 347 -22.37 -19.50 -26.38
CA GLY A 347 -21.85 -18.70 -27.49
C GLY A 347 -20.33 -18.66 -27.68
N TYR A 348 -19.92 -18.58 -28.96
CA TYR A 348 -18.53 -18.33 -29.38
C TYR A 348 -18.10 -16.90 -28.99
N TRP A 349 -16.92 -16.76 -28.39
CA TRP A 349 -16.33 -15.47 -28.00
C TRP A 349 -15.12 -15.17 -28.87
N ALA A 350 -15.24 -14.16 -29.73
CA ALA A 350 -14.19 -13.72 -30.67
C ALA A 350 -12.87 -13.35 -29.98
N THR A 351 -11.80 -13.20 -30.77
CA THR A 351 -10.45 -12.87 -30.29
C THR A 351 -10.45 -11.56 -29.50
N ILE A 352 -11.17 -10.54 -29.97
CA ILE A 352 -11.49 -9.33 -29.22
C ILE A 352 -13.00 -9.16 -29.23
N LYS A 353 -13.59 -8.80 -28.09
CA LYS A 353 -15.03 -8.58 -27.97
C LYS A 353 -15.36 -7.61 -26.85
N GLU A 354 -16.19 -6.62 -27.14
CA GLU A 354 -16.79 -5.77 -26.13
C GLU A 354 -17.81 -6.56 -25.27
N VAL A 355 -17.70 -6.40 -23.96
CA VAL A 355 -18.58 -6.98 -22.96
C VAL A 355 -19.54 -5.89 -22.49
N THR A 356 -20.80 -6.03 -22.91
CA THR A 356 -21.88 -5.07 -22.58
C THR A 356 -22.84 -5.62 -21.52
N ASN A 357 -22.80 -6.93 -21.24
CA ASN A 357 -23.63 -7.56 -20.22
C ASN A 357 -23.09 -7.23 -18.81
N LYS A 358 -23.92 -6.57 -17.99
CA LYS A 358 -23.57 -6.11 -16.63
C LYS A 358 -23.13 -7.25 -15.70
N ASP A 359 -23.74 -8.43 -15.79
CA ASP A 359 -23.38 -9.57 -14.94
C ASP A 359 -22.00 -10.10 -15.30
N HIS A 360 -21.66 -10.15 -16.59
CA HIS A 360 -20.33 -10.52 -17.05
C HIS A 360 -19.28 -9.48 -16.69
N ILE A 361 -19.61 -8.18 -16.83
CA ILE A 361 -18.73 -7.08 -16.43
C ILE A 361 -18.40 -7.18 -14.94
N ASN A 362 -19.40 -7.39 -14.09
CA ASN A 362 -19.21 -7.51 -12.65
C ASN A 362 -18.38 -8.74 -12.27
N ALA A 363 -18.69 -9.89 -12.89
CA ALA A 363 -17.96 -11.14 -12.64
C ALA A 363 -16.50 -11.10 -13.12
N ILE A 364 -16.19 -10.40 -14.22
CA ILE A 364 -14.85 -10.34 -14.79
C ILE A 364 -14.03 -9.17 -14.20
N PHE A 365 -14.58 -7.95 -14.18
CA PHE A 365 -13.79 -6.74 -13.97
C PHE A 365 -13.86 -6.16 -12.57
N HIS A 366 -14.95 -6.39 -11.84
CA HIS A 366 -15.13 -5.78 -10.52
C HIS A 366 -14.85 -6.74 -9.37
N ASN A 367 -14.65 -8.04 -9.68
CA ASN A 367 -14.45 -9.12 -8.72
C ASN A 367 -15.30 -8.95 -7.44
N THR A 368 -16.53 -8.49 -7.63
CA THR A 368 -17.57 -8.65 -6.62
C THR A 368 -17.94 -10.11 -6.70
N SER A 369 -17.26 -10.93 -5.91
CA SER A 369 -17.77 -12.22 -5.51
C SER A 369 -19.03 -12.03 -4.66
N ASN A 370 -20.09 -11.45 -5.23
CA ASN A 370 -21.45 -11.77 -4.87
C ASN A 370 -21.83 -13.04 -5.64
N LYS A 371 -21.08 -14.14 -5.40
CA LYS A 371 -21.84 -15.31 -4.97
C LYS A 371 -22.39 -14.88 -3.63
N THR A 372 -23.63 -14.44 -3.59
CA THR A 372 -24.35 -14.35 -2.33
C THR A 372 -24.18 -15.73 -1.70
N ASN A 373 -23.36 -15.81 -0.65
CA ASN A 373 -22.99 -17.08 -0.05
C ASN A 373 -24.29 -17.79 0.29
N THR A 374 -24.54 -18.95 -0.32
CA THR A 374 -25.82 -19.64 -0.20
C THR A 374 -26.09 -19.96 1.28
N PHE A 375 -25.04 -20.18 2.07
CA PHE A 375 -25.11 -20.29 3.51
C PHE A 375 -25.56 -18.99 4.19
N GLU A 376 -24.95 -17.83 3.89
CA GLU A 376 -25.36 -16.54 4.48
C GLU A 376 -26.78 -16.12 4.10
N LEU A 377 -27.20 -16.42 2.86
CA LEU A 377 -28.59 -16.23 2.41
C LEU A 377 -29.59 -17.07 3.20
N VAL A 378 -29.29 -18.35 3.41
CA VAL A 378 -30.19 -19.28 4.11
C VAL A 378 -30.14 -19.04 5.62
N LYS A 379 -28.97 -18.69 6.18
CA LYS A 379 -28.78 -18.24 7.56
C LYS A 379 -29.67 -17.05 7.90
N GLY A 380 -29.73 -16.05 7.01
CA GLY A 380 -30.60 -14.87 7.17
C GLY A 380 -32.10 -15.16 7.20
N LYS A 381 -32.54 -16.39 6.90
CA LYS A 381 -33.94 -16.82 6.99
C LYS A 381 -34.35 -17.34 8.36
N PHE A 382 -33.39 -17.62 9.25
CA PHE A 382 -33.68 -18.12 10.60
C PHE A 382 -33.64 -16.98 11.61
N HIS A 383 -34.49 -17.07 12.64
CA HIS A 383 -34.38 -16.18 13.80
C HIS A 383 -33.03 -16.38 14.49
N SER A 384 -32.37 -15.30 14.92
CA SER A 384 -31.00 -15.32 15.44
C SER A 384 -30.82 -16.29 16.62
N SER A 385 -31.76 -16.31 17.56
CA SER A 385 -31.73 -17.22 18.72
C SER A 385 -31.85 -18.69 18.34
N ILE A 386 -32.68 -19.03 17.35
CA ILE A 386 -32.89 -20.40 16.87
C ILE A 386 -31.63 -20.90 16.15
N PHE A 387 -31.07 -20.06 15.29
CA PHE A 387 -29.84 -20.36 14.57
C PHE A 387 -28.66 -20.54 15.52
N SER A 388 -28.50 -19.65 16.51
CA SER A 388 -27.45 -19.78 17.53
C SER A 388 -27.57 -21.11 18.29
N ASN A 389 -28.75 -21.42 18.81
CA ASN A 389 -29.00 -22.66 19.56
C ASN A 389 -28.70 -23.92 18.72
N TYR A 390 -29.06 -23.92 17.43
CA TYR A 390 -28.71 -25.01 16.51
C TYR A 390 -27.20 -25.19 16.37
N ILE A 391 -26.45 -24.09 16.18
CA ILE A 391 -24.99 -24.12 16.02
C ILE A 391 -24.31 -24.58 17.32
N ASP A 392 -24.78 -24.13 18.48
CA ASP A 392 -24.21 -24.51 19.78
C ASP A 392 -24.38 -26.02 20.04
N LEU A 393 -25.58 -26.55 19.80
CA LEU A 393 -25.84 -27.99 19.92
C LEU A 393 -25.04 -28.81 18.88
N LEU A 394 -24.91 -28.31 17.65
CA LEU A 394 -24.13 -28.99 16.61
C LEU A 394 -22.63 -29.03 16.95
N ARG A 395 -22.08 -27.94 17.50
CA ARG A 395 -20.68 -27.90 18.00
C ARG A 395 -20.47 -28.85 19.17
N ARG A 396 -21.45 -28.97 20.07
CA ARG A 396 -21.42 -29.95 21.15
C ARG A 396 -21.37 -31.39 20.63
N ILE A 397 -22.16 -31.73 19.61
CA ILE A 397 -22.10 -33.04 18.93
C ILE A 397 -20.71 -33.31 18.36
N ILE A 398 -20.13 -32.33 17.65
CA ILE A 398 -18.80 -32.44 17.03
C ILE A 398 -17.71 -32.69 18.07
N SER A 399 -17.77 -31.95 19.18
CA SER A 399 -16.84 -32.08 20.29
C SER A 399 -16.93 -33.46 20.96
N GLU A 400 -18.13 -33.89 21.36
CA GLU A 400 -18.33 -35.17 22.06
C GLU A 400 -17.97 -36.38 21.19
N LEU A 401 -18.19 -36.30 19.88
CA LEU A 401 -17.87 -37.36 18.91
C LEU A 401 -16.46 -37.23 18.30
N LYS A 402 -15.68 -36.22 18.70
CA LYS A 402 -14.32 -35.93 18.22
C LYS A 402 -14.21 -35.84 16.69
N ILE A 403 -15.22 -35.24 16.06
CA ILE A 403 -15.30 -35.07 14.62
C ILE A 403 -14.30 -33.97 14.19
N GLN A 404 -13.58 -34.20 13.10
CA GLN A 404 -12.60 -33.26 12.54
C GLN A 404 -13.17 -32.51 11.33
N SER A 405 -12.61 -31.34 11.03
CA SER A 405 -12.91 -30.63 9.79
C SER A 405 -12.51 -31.48 8.57
N ASN A 406 -13.32 -31.44 7.51
CA ASN A 406 -13.18 -32.23 6.29
C ASN A 406 -13.27 -33.76 6.48
N ASP A 407 -13.95 -34.22 7.55
CA ASP A 407 -14.24 -35.64 7.75
C ASP A 407 -15.10 -36.18 6.59
N GLN A 408 -14.53 -37.12 5.83
CA GLN A 408 -15.13 -37.66 4.60
C GLN A 408 -16.44 -38.41 4.83
N ARG A 409 -16.77 -38.75 6.08
CA ARG A 409 -18.03 -39.40 6.48
C ARG A 409 -19.18 -38.40 6.62
N ILE A 410 -18.90 -37.10 6.66
CA ILE A 410 -19.85 -36.05 7.05
C ILE A 410 -20.09 -35.07 5.92
N VAL A 411 -21.31 -34.54 5.87
CA VAL A 411 -21.72 -33.53 4.90
C VAL A 411 -22.51 -32.44 5.61
N TYR A 412 -22.04 -31.20 5.46
CA TYR A 412 -22.73 -29.98 5.84
C TYR A 412 -23.40 -29.45 4.59
N SER A 413 -24.72 -29.52 4.48
CA SER A 413 -25.41 -29.11 3.24
C SER A 413 -26.41 -27.98 3.47
N VAL A 414 -26.40 -27.02 2.55
CA VAL A 414 -27.31 -25.87 2.52
C VAL A 414 -28.34 -26.07 1.42
N ARG A 415 -29.61 -25.86 1.75
CA ARG A 415 -30.74 -25.86 0.80
C ARG A 415 -31.59 -24.63 1.08
N ASP A 416 -32.42 -24.22 0.11
CA ASP A 416 -33.14 -22.94 0.13
C ASP A 416 -33.79 -22.58 1.47
N ASN A 417 -34.34 -23.54 2.22
CA ASN A 417 -35.00 -23.32 3.51
C ASN A 417 -34.52 -24.27 4.63
N ARG A 418 -33.31 -24.85 4.52
CA ARG A 418 -32.78 -25.74 5.58
C ARG A 418 -31.25 -25.87 5.59
N LEU A 419 -30.71 -26.10 6.79
CA LEU A 419 -29.32 -26.50 7.04
C LEU A 419 -29.31 -27.95 7.51
N ASN A 420 -28.42 -28.78 6.95
CA ASN A 420 -28.38 -30.21 7.30
C ASN A 420 -26.99 -30.65 7.72
N PHE A 421 -26.91 -31.36 8.86
CA PHE A 421 -25.77 -32.15 9.28
C PHE A 421 -26.06 -33.64 9.00
N THR A 422 -25.30 -34.22 8.09
CA THR A 422 -25.49 -35.57 7.58
C THR A 422 -24.27 -36.42 7.87
N VAL A 423 -24.48 -37.63 8.40
CA VAL A 423 -23.44 -38.66 8.54
C VAL A 423 -23.75 -39.80 7.58
N GLY A 424 -22.79 -40.16 6.73
CA GLY A 424 -22.99 -41.15 5.68
C GLY A 424 -24.11 -40.75 4.74
N GLN A 425 -25.23 -41.46 4.80
CA GLN A 425 -26.41 -41.19 3.98
C GLN A 425 -27.63 -40.77 4.82
N ARG A 426 -27.48 -40.51 6.12
CA ARG A 426 -28.58 -40.19 7.03
C ARG A 426 -28.50 -38.75 7.54
N TYR A 427 -29.64 -38.07 7.55
CA TYR A 427 -29.79 -36.77 8.22
C TYR A 427 -29.74 -36.96 9.72
N CYS A 428 -28.77 -36.35 10.39
CA CYS A 428 -28.54 -36.53 11.82
C CYS A 428 -29.04 -35.34 12.65
N PHE A 429 -28.80 -34.11 12.18
CA PHE A 429 -29.28 -32.90 12.86
C PHE A 429 -29.51 -31.74 11.88
N ASN A 430 -30.76 -31.32 11.68
CA ASN A 430 -31.14 -30.36 10.66
C ASN A 430 -31.96 -29.20 11.24
N LEU A 431 -31.85 -28.04 10.60
CA LEU A 431 -32.62 -26.84 10.90
C LEU A 431 -33.48 -26.45 9.69
N TYR A 432 -34.77 -26.19 9.90
CA TYR A 432 -35.77 -25.90 8.88
C TYR A 432 -36.41 -24.51 9.09
N ALA A 433 -36.58 -23.75 8.01
CA ALA A 433 -37.17 -22.40 8.07
C ALA A 433 -38.71 -22.40 8.06
N SER A 434 -39.36 -23.56 7.92
CA SER A 434 -40.83 -23.69 7.88
C SER A 434 -41.36 -24.42 9.11
N GLU A 435 -42.39 -23.87 9.75
CA GLU A 435 -43.00 -24.43 10.97
C GLU A 435 -43.94 -25.63 10.75
N SER A 436 -44.26 -25.98 9.50
CA SER A 436 -45.34 -26.94 9.17
C SER A 436 -45.11 -28.35 9.72
N LYS A 437 -43.85 -28.76 9.93
CA LYS A 437 -43.46 -30.05 10.55
C LYS A 437 -42.56 -29.92 11.78
N GLY A 438 -41.95 -28.76 12.03
CA GLY A 438 -41.01 -28.48 13.11
C GLY A 438 -39.75 -27.74 12.62
N VAL A 439 -39.08 -27.01 13.51
CA VAL A 439 -37.89 -26.17 13.23
C VAL A 439 -36.60 -26.99 13.29
N TYR A 440 -36.46 -27.91 14.25
CA TYR A 440 -35.33 -28.82 14.40
C TYR A 440 -35.73 -30.23 13.97
N GLY A 441 -34.83 -30.95 13.31
CA GLY A 441 -34.96 -32.39 13.04
C GLY A 441 -33.73 -33.13 13.54
N VAL A 442 -33.91 -34.19 14.33
CA VAL A 442 -32.79 -34.91 14.98
C VAL A 442 -33.02 -36.42 15.01
N ILE A 443 -31.95 -37.21 14.91
CA ILE A 443 -32.00 -38.66 15.11
C ILE A 443 -31.81 -39.05 16.57
N SER A 444 -32.39 -40.17 16.98
CA SER A 444 -32.23 -40.74 18.32
C SER A 444 -32.42 -42.25 18.31
N LYS A 445 -31.88 -42.97 19.30
CA LYS A 445 -32.16 -44.40 19.48
C LYS A 445 -33.54 -44.68 20.06
N THR A 446 -33.99 -43.79 20.94
CA THR A 446 -35.28 -43.88 21.63
C THR A 446 -36.25 -42.87 21.04
N LYS A 447 -37.55 -43.13 21.21
CA LYS A 447 -38.61 -42.22 20.77
C LYS A 447 -38.59 -40.96 21.65
N LEU A 448 -38.20 -39.81 21.10
CA LEU A 448 -38.12 -38.53 21.85
C LEU A 448 -39.46 -37.78 21.92
N SER A 449 -40.40 -38.12 21.04
CA SER A 449 -41.77 -37.59 21.06
C SER A 449 -42.74 -38.52 20.37
N ASP A 450 -44.04 -38.38 20.61
CA ASP A 450 -45.07 -39.23 19.98
C ASP A 450 -45.08 -39.17 18.45
N LYS A 451 -44.56 -38.06 17.89
CA LYS A 451 -44.41 -37.82 16.45
C LYS A 451 -43.09 -38.32 15.87
N SER A 452 -42.25 -39.03 16.65
CA SER A 452 -41.01 -39.58 16.10
C SER A 452 -41.31 -40.76 15.20
N GLU A 453 -40.77 -40.72 13.99
CA GLU A 453 -40.96 -41.71 12.96
C GLU A 453 -39.72 -42.61 12.89
N PRO A 454 -39.86 -43.94 12.70
CA PRO A 454 -38.71 -44.79 12.41
C PRO A 454 -38.06 -44.33 11.10
N TYR A 455 -36.75 -44.09 11.12
CA TYR A 455 -36.00 -43.64 9.95
C TYR A 455 -35.74 -44.84 9.03
N ASP A 456 -36.19 -44.78 7.78
CA ASP A 456 -36.07 -45.87 6.80
C ASP A 456 -34.61 -46.37 6.60
N GLY A 457 -34.42 -47.69 6.49
CA GLY A 457 -33.13 -48.33 6.15
C GLY A 457 -32.74 -49.56 7.00
N THR A 458 -31.47 -49.99 6.89
CA THR A 458 -30.89 -51.14 7.60
C THR A 458 -30.75 -50.91 9.11
N ARG A 459 -30.95 -51.99 9.90
CA ARG A 459 -30.96 -51.98 11.37
C ARG A 459 -29.57 -51.72 11.98
N PRO A 460 -29.48 -51.10 13.17
CA PRO A 460 -30.57 -50.59 14.01
C PRO A 460 -31.25 -49.35 13.39
N GLN A 461 -32.58 -49.28 13.51
CA GLN A 461 -33.40 -48.20 12.95
C GLN A 461 -33.55 -47.09 14.00
N PRO A 462 -32.91 -45.93 13.83
CA PRO A 462 -33.11 -44.80 14.71
C PRO A 462 -34.48 -44.16 14.46
N TYR A 463 -34.96 -43.40 15.43
CA TYR A 463 -36.11 -42.52 15.24
C TYR A 463 -35.63 -41.17 14.72
N TYR A 464 -36.46 -40.51 13.91
CA TYR A 464 -36.32 -39.10 13.53
C TYR A 464 -37.45 -38.30 14.16
N SER A 465 -37.10 -37.22 14.85
CA SER A 465 -38.06 -36.39 15.57
C SER A 465 -37.96 -34.94 15.12
N TYR A 466 -39.11 -34.26 15.08
CA TYR A 466 -39.19 -32.83 14.78
C TYR A 466 -39.62 -32.02 16.01
N PHE A 467 -38.99 -30.87 16.22
CA PHE A 467 -39.24 -29.98 17.36
C PHE A 467 -39.38 -28.53 16.93
N LYS A 468 -40.26 -27.75 17.59
CA LYS A 468 -40.34 -26.29 17.39
C LYS A 468 -39.25 -25.56 18.18
N ASP A 469 -39.11 -25.92 19.46
CA ASP A 469 -38.00 -25.54 20.32
C ASP A 469 -37.28 -26.82 20.77
N PHE A 470 -35.95 -26.78 20.82
CA PHE A 470 -35.15 -27.97 21.08
C PHE A 470 -34.08 -27.71 22.12
N ASN A 471 -34.27 -28.30 23.29
CA ASN A 471 -33.33 -28.28 24.41
C ASN A 471 -33.38 -29.65 25.14
N PRO A 472 -32.65 -30.66 24.66
CA PRO A 472 -32.77 -32.03 25.13
C PRO A 472 -32.21 -32.20 26.56
N ASN A 473 -32.89 -33.01 27.37
CA ASN A 473 -32.36 -33.43 28.67
C ASN A 473 -31.22 -34.46 28.52
N SER A 474 -30.53 -34.80 29.61
CA SER A 474 -29.35 -35.69 29.57
C SER A 474 -29.62 -37.05 28.92
N SER A 475 -30.79 -37.65 29.18
CA SER A 475 -31.14 -38.98 28.61
C SER A 475 -31.49 -38.90 27.12
N GLU A 476 -32.14 -37.82 26.69
CA GLU A 476 -32.45 -37.55 25.29
C GLU A 476 -31.17 -37.26 24.50
N TRP A 477 -30.26 -36.48 25.10
CA TRP A 477 -28.96 -36.17 24.52
C TRP A 477 -28.11 -37.42 24.30
N GLU A 478 -28.02 -38.30 25.30
CA GLU A 478 -27.30 -39.57 25.19
C GLU A 478 -27.85 -40.45 24.05
N SER A 479 -29.19 -40.53 23.94
CA SER A 479 -29.88 -41.25 22.85
C SER A 479 -29.56 -40.69 21.45
N ILE A 480 -29.38 -39.37 21.33
CA ILE A 480 -29.00 -38.69 20.08
C ILE A 480 -27.54 -39.01 19.73
N ILE A 481 -26.62 -38.82 20.68
CA ILE A 481 -25.19 -39.04 20.48
C ILE A 481 -24.89 -40.49 20.11
N GLU A 482 -25.52 -41.45 20.79
CA GLU A 482 -25.38 -42.87 20.44
C GLU A 482 -25.86 -43.18 19.02
N SER A 483 -26.98 -42.58 18.60
CA SER A 483 -27.52 -42.75 17.25
C SER A 483 -26.57 -42.23 16.18
N ILE A 484 -25.98 -41.04 16.38
CA ILE A 484 -24.99 -40.45 15.46
C ILE A 484 -23.69 -41.26 15.47
N LYS A 485 -23.28 -41.79 16.63
CA LYS A 485 -22.09 -42.64 16.75
C LYS A 485 -22.23 -43.94 15.96
N ASP A 486 -23.41 -44.57 16.00
CA ASP A 486 -23.69 -45.77 15.19
C ASP A 486 -23.56 -45.45 13.69
N GLU A 487 -24.04 -44.29 13.24
CA GLU A 487 -23.89 -43.80 11.86
C GLU A 487 -22.44 -43.57 11.44
N LEU A 488 -21.62 -43.00 12.33
CA LEU A 488 -20.20 -42.78 12.09
C LEU A 488 -19.42 -44.09 12.02
N SER A 489 -19.80 -45.09 12.82
CA SER A 489 -19.11 -46.38 12.89
C SER A 489 -19.31 -47.25 11.64
N ARG A 490 -20.45 -47.09 10.97
CA ARG A 490 -20.83 -47.89 9.78
C ARG A 490 -20.47 -47.24 8.44
N THR A 491 -19.97 -46.01 8.46
CA THR A 491 -19.70 -45.21 7.26
C THR A 491 -18.21 -44.92 7.16
N THR A 492 -17.58 -45.28 6.04
CA THR A 492 -16.19 -44.89 5.73
C THR A 492 -16.10 -43.60 4.91
N LYS A 493 -17.09 -43.34 4.06
CA LYS A 493 -17.25 -42.10 3.28
C LYS A 493 -18.73 -41.84 2.97
N SER A 494 -19.17 -40.59 3.03
CA SER A 494 -20.51 -40.22 2.60
C SER A 494 -20.60 -40.15 1.07
N GLY A 495 -21.60 -40.79 0.47
CA GLY A 495 -21.90 -40.62 -0.96
C GLY A 495 -22.59 -39.28 -1.28
N TYR A 496 -23.00 -38.52 -0.26
CA TYR A 496 -23.48 -37.15 -0.41
C TYR A 496 -22.38 -36.09 -0.29
N ARG A 497 -21.10 -36.49 -0.16
CA ARG A 497 -19.98 -35.54 0.02
C ARG A 497 -19.91 -34.44 -1.04
N LYS A 498 -20.34 -34.71 -2.27
CA LYS A 498 -20.43 -33.70 -3.36
C LYS A 498 -21.41 -32.54 -3.09
N TYR A 499 -22.28 -32.67 -2.09
CA TYR A 499 -23.23 -31.65 -1.66
C TYR A 499 -22.76 -30.87 -0.42
N ASN A 500 -21.51 -31.07 -0.01
CA ASN A 500 -20.94 -30.30 1.08
C ASN A 500 -20.87 -28.82 0.73
N ASN A 501 -21.17 -27.97 1.69
CA ASN A 501 -21.01 -26.53 1.63
C ASN A 501 -19.89 -26.15 2.58
N ASP A 502 -18.76 -25.74 2.01
CA ASP A 502 -17.54 -25.48 2.77
C ASP A 502 -17.69 -24.28 3.70
N ASP A 503 -18.52 -23.29 3.35
CA ASP A 503 -18.80 -22.13 4.21
C ASP A 503 -19.54 -22.52 5.49
N PHE A 504 -20.55 -23.39 5.40
CA PHE A 504 -21.27 -23.90 6.56
C PHE A 504 -20.37 -24.81 7.40
N GLU A 505 -19.59 -25.70 6.76
CA GLU A 505 -18.60 -26.53 7.46
C GLU A 505 -17.58 -25.64 8.21
N ASN A 506 -16.98 -24.67 7.53
CA ASN A 506 -16.04 -23.72 8.11
C ASN A 506 -16.67 -22.91 9.25
N TYR A 507 -17.93 -22.49 9.14
CA TYR A 507 -18.64 -21.76 10.21
C TYR A 507 -18.85 -22.60 11.47
N VAL A 508 -19.11 -23.90 11.31
CA VAL A 508 -19.29 -24.82 12.42
C VAL A 508 -17.96 -25.12 13.10
N PHE A 509 -16.89 -25.34 12.32
CA PHE A 509 -15.53 -25.62 12.81
C PHE A 509 -14.70 -24.39 13.15
N SER A 510 -15.14 -23.18 12.79
CA SER A 510 -14.62 -21.93 13.32
C SER A 510 -15.10 -21.81 14.76
N ILE A 511 -14.55 -22.66 15.61
CA ILE A 511 -14.58 -22.51 17.05
C ILE A 511 -13.69 -21.29 17.31
N VAL A 512 -14.29 -20.27 17.93
CA VAL A 512 -13.55 -19.32 18.76
C VAL A 512 -12.65 -20.19 19.61
N THR A 513 -11.34 -20.20 19.33
CA THR A 513 -10.29 -20.74 20.21
C THR A 513 -10.75 -20.55 21.64
N ASP A 514 -10.66 -21.59 22.49
CA ASP A 514 -10.92 -21.46 23.92
C ASP A 514 -10.44 -20.07 24.35
N ARG A 515 -11.30 -19.23 24.95
CA ARG A 515 -10.96 -17.82 25.19
C ARG A 515 -9.58 -17.73 25.84
N LYS A 516 -9.26 -18.71 26.69
CA LYS A 516 -7.95 -18.95 27.28
C LYS A 516 -6.79 -19.06 26.27
N ASP A 517 -6.94 -19.83 25.19
CA ASP A 517 -5.97 -19.96 24.11
C ASP A 517 -5.84 -18.66 23.30
N LEU A 518 -6.95 -17.92 23.09
CA LEU A 518 -6.89 -16.60 22.46
C LEU A 518 -6.16 -15.59 23.35
N TYR A 519 -6.44 -15.58 24.65
CA TYR A 519 -5.72 -14.78 25.64
C TYR A 519 -4.23 -15.12 25.66
N ASN A 520 -3.87 -16.40 25.64
CA ASN A 520 -2.47 -16.86 25.63
C ASN A 520 -1.76 -16.46 24.33
N SER A 521 -2.44 -16.58 23.19
CA SER A 521 -1.92 -16.18 21.88
C SER A 521 -1.68 -14.67 21.78
N LEU A 522 -2.65 -13.86 22.20
CA LEU A 522 -2.52 -12.40 22.23
C LEU A 522 -1.45 -11.96 23.23
N ARG A 523 -1.40 -12.58 24.41
CA ARG A 523 -0.35 -12.35 25.41
C ARG A 523 1.04 -12.61 24.82
N ALA A 524 1.26 -13.74 24.17
CA ALA A 524 2.55 -14.06 23.55
C ALA A 524 2.96 -13.02 22.49
N LYS A 525 1.99 -12.57 21.66
CA LYS A 525 2.23 -11.49 20.68
C LYS A 525 2.63 -10.17 21.35
N MET A 526 1.97 -9.81 22.46
CA MET A 526 2.29 -8.60 23.20
C MET A 526 3.67 -8.66 23.87
N GLU A 527 3.97 -9.78 24.52
CA GLU A 527 5.27 -10.01 25.17
C GLU A 527 6.43 -9.95 24.15
N ASN A 528 6.24 -10.49 22.93
CA ASN A 528 7.23 -10.42 21.85
C ASN A 528 7.57 -8.99 21.39
N VAL A 529 6.67 -8.02 21.57
CA VAL A 529 6.91 -6.61 21.21
C VAL A 529 7.46 -5.80 22.39
N GLY A 530 7.62 -6.42 23.57
CA GLY A 530 8.22 -5.78 24.74
C GLY A 530 7.23 -5.31 25.80
N PHE A 531 5.95 -5.70 25.70
CA PHE A 531 5.01 -5.55 26.81
C PHE A 531 5.34 -6.53 27.94
N VAL A 532 5.29 -6.05 29.18
CA VAL A 532 5.51 -6.83 30.38
C VAL A 532 4.17 -7.07 31.04
N PHE A 533 3.81 -8.35 31.21
CA PHE A 533 2.63 -8.76 31.96
C PHE A 533 2.84 -8.46 33.45
N GLU A 534 1.91 -7.70 34.05
CA GLU A 534 1.98 -7.37 35.48
C GLU A 534 1.19 -8.38 36.31
N THR A 535 -0.12 -8.44 36.08
CA THR A 535 -1.07 -9.18 36.93
C THR A 535 -2.35 -9.49 36.18
N GLU A 536 -3.00 -10.56 36.59
CA GLU A 536 -4.38 -10.88 36.21
C GLU A 536 -5.33 -10.33 37.29
N GLN A 537 -6.40 -9.64 36.89
CA GLN A 537 -7.35 -9.04 37.83
C GLN A 537 -8.80 -9.30 37.43
N LYS A 538 -9.71 -9.37 38.41
CA LYS A 538 -11.14 -9.39 38.11
C LYS A 538 -11.56 -8.03 37.54
N ALA A 539 -12.35 -8.06 36.47
CA ALA A 539 -12.88 -6.85 35.85
C ALA A 539 -13.66 -6.02 36.88
N HIS A 540 -13.29 -4.74 37.05
CA HIS A 540 -13.89 -3.89 38.08
C HIS A 540 -15.38 -3.55 37.80
N ARG A 541 -15.90 -3.90 36.61
CA ARG A 541 -17.24 -3.50 36.13
C ARG A 541 -17.99 -4.56 35.32
N GLN A 542 -17.43 -5.76 35.12
CA GLN A 542 -18.08 -6.81 34.35
C GLN A 542 -18.65 -7.88 35.31
N ASN A 543 -19.90 -8.27 35.11
CA ASN A 543 -20.62 -9.24 35.96
C ASN A 543 -20.20 -10.69 35.60
N ARG A 544 -18.90 -10.95 35.41
CA ARG A 544 -18.33 -12.21 34.89
C ARG A 544 -17.22 -12.76 35.78
N GLU A 545 -16.99 -14.07 35.70
CA GLU A 545 -15.88 -14.75 36.39
C GLU A 545 -14.52 -14.61 35.68
N GLU A 546 -14.52 -14.11 34.45
CA GLU A 546 -13.32 -13.99 33.61
C GLU A 546 -12.40 -12.85 34.11
N HIS A 547 -11.10 -13.08 34.02
CA HIS A 547 -10.09 -12.13 34.46
C HIS A 547 -9.49 -11.34 33.29
N GLU A 548 -9.16 -10.07 33.52
CA GLU A 548 -8.47 -9.19 32.57
C GLU A 548 -6.96 -9.26 32.79
N LEU A 549 -6.18 -9.25 31.69
CA LEU A 549 -4.73 -9.25 31.76
C LEU A 549 -4.20 -7.81 31.68
N LYS A 550 -3.40 -7.41 32.66
CA LYS A 550 -2.83 -6.06 32.77
C LYS A 550 -1.36 -6.04 32.36
N PHE A 551 -1.00 -5.10 31.48
CA PHE A 551 0.34 -4.95 30.92
C PHE A 551 0.89 -3.53 31.05
N ILE A 552 2.21 -3.42 31.00
CA ILE A 552 2.98 -2.18 30.85
C ILE A 552 4.00 -2.32 29.71
N HIS A 553 4.42 -1.22 29.10
CA HIS A 553 5.53 -1.22 28.14
C HIS A 553 6.58 -0.18 28.53
N PRO A 554 7.52 -0.50 29.43
CA PRO A 554 8.44 0.48 30.01
C PRO A 554 9.30 1.21 28.98
N GLN A 555 9.83 0.49 27.98
CA GLN A 555 10.66 1.09 26.92
C GLN A 555 9.88 2.09 26.06
N LEU A 556 8.63 1.77 25.69
CA LEU A 556 7.76 2.66 24.93
C LEU A 556 7.42 3.92 25.71
N ILE A 557 7.05 3.76 26.99
CA ILE A 557 6.74 4.88 27.87
C ILE A 557 7.97 5.80 28.02
N ASN A 558 9.15 5.23 28.30
CA ASN A 558 10.38 6.00 28.44
C ASN A 558 10.74 6.74 27.14
N LYS A 559 10.57 6.10 25.98
CA LYS A 559 10.89 6.71 24.68
C LYS A 559 9.93 7.84 24.32
N LEU A 560 8.66 7.70 24.64
CA LEU A 560 7.66 8.77 24.48
C LEU A 560 7.94 9.95 25.42
N GLU A 561 8.25 9.67 26.70
CA GLU A 561 8.62 10.72 27.66
C GLU A 561 9.92 11.43 27.24
N ALA A 562 10.92 10.71 26.72
CA ALA A 562 12.15 11.29 26.18
C ALA A 562 11.91 12.19 24.96
N ASN A 563 10.91 11.87 24.14
CA ASN A 563 10.49 12.67 22.98
C ASN A 563 9.50 13.80 23.32
N GLY A 564 9.32 14.11 24.62
CA GLY A 564 8.54 15.27 25.07
C GLY A 564 7.04 15.02 25.22
N TYR A 565 6.58 13.78 25.15
CA TYR A 565 5.17 13.42 25.29
C TYR A 565 4.76 13.18 26.76
N SER A 566 3.61 13.69 27.17
CA SER A 566 3.07 13.48 28.52
C SER A 566 2.28 12.17 28.62
N VAL A 567 2.88 11.13 29.19
CA VAL A 567 2.26 9.79 29.30
C VAL A 567 1.43 9.66 30.59
N ASN A 568 0.13 9.96 30.49
CA ASN A 568 -0.80 9.89 31.63
C ASN A 568 -1.37 8.49 31.90
N ALA A 569 -1.58 7.68 30.85
CA ALA A 569 -2.01 6.29 31.00
C ALA A 569 -0.87 5.32 30.63
N LYS A 570 -0.33 4.65 31.65
CA LYS A 570 0.82 3.72 31.56
C LYS A 570 0.42 2.24 31.51
N LYS A 571 -0.88 1.95 31.61
CA LYS A 571 -1.44 0.60 31.78
C LYS A 571 -2.31 0.23 30.59
N PHE A 572 -2.16 -1.00 30.13
CA PHE A 572 -2.88 -1.55 28.99
C PHE A 572 -3.51 -2.88 29.35
N TYR A 573 -4.61 -3.24 28.68
CA TYR A 573 -5.42 -4.40 29.05
C TYR A 573 -5.73 -5.29 27.87
N ILE A 574 -5.75 -6.61 28.07
CA ILE A 574 -6.43 -7.54 27.17
C ILE A 574 -7.72 -7.98 27.88
N LYS A 575 -8.87 -7.73 27.26
CA LYS A 575 -10.19 -8.06 27.85
C LYS A 575 -11.30 -8.20 26.81
N PRO A 576 -12.46 -8.80 27.18
CA PRO A 576 -13.63 -8.87 26.31
C PRO A 576 -14.27 -7.49 26.18
N LEU A 577 -14.78 -7.17 25.00
CA LEU A 577 -15.33 -5.83 24.70
C LEU A 577 -16.81 -5.65 25.09
N SER A 578 -17.52 -6.70 25.50
CA SER A 578 -18.95 -6.71 25.88
C SER A 578 -19.38 -7.98 26.65
N ASP A 579 -20.61 -7.93 27.20
CA ASP A 579 -21.26 -8.99 27.98
C ASP A 579 -21.85 -10.11 27.11
N GLU A 580 -21.57 -10.14 25.81
CA GLU A 580 -22.01 -11.20 24.91
C GLU A 580 -21.08 -12.43 24.97
N THR A 581 -21.66 -13.63 24.93
CA THR A 581 -20.93 -14.91 25.02
C THR A 581 -20.00 -15.15 23.83
N ASP A 582 -20.19 -14.43 22.73
CA ASP A 582 -19.39 -14.42 21.51
C ASP A 582 -18.66 -13.09 21.25
N CYS A 583 -18.55 -12.24 22.29
CA CYS A 583 -17.83 -10.99 22.21
C CYS A 583 -16.32 -11.17 21.96
N GLU A 584 -15.75 -10.22 21.23
CA GLU A 584 -14.33 -10.14 20.90
C GLU A 584 -13.46 -9.84 22.13
N VAL A 585 -12.26 -10.41 22.13
CA VAL A 585 -11.17 -10.04 23.04
C VAL A 585 -10.25 -9.08 22.29
N GLY A 586 -10.00 -7.91 22.87
CA GLY A 586 -9.20 -6.86 22.25
C GLY A 586 -8.14 -6.31 23.18
N PHE A 587 -7.15 -5.64 22.58
CA PHE A 587 -6.20 -4.82 23.31
C PHE A 587 -6.84 -3.46 23.59
N VAL A 588 -7.08 -3.14 24.85
CA VAL A 588 -7.83 -1.96 25.30
C VAL A 588 -6.94 -1.02 26.10
N THR A 589 -7.06 0.28 25.84
CA THR A 589 -6.25 1.31 26.48
C THR A 589 -7.11 2.50 26.90
N GLY A 590 -6.75 3.20 27.97
CA GLY A 590 -7.52 4.37 28.41
C GLY A 590 -7.46 5.52 27.40
N LYS A 591 -8.47 6.39 27.32
CA LYS A 591 -8.54 7.52 26.38
C LYS A 591 -7.34 8.48 26.39
N SER A 592 -6.58 8.51 27.49
CA SER A 592 -5.34 9.29 27.66
C SER A 592 -4.07 8.49 27.38
N SER A 593 -4.19 7.32 26.75
CA SER A 593 -3.09 6.46 26.35
C SER A 593 -2.26 7.11 25.25
N PRO A 594 -0.93 6.95 25.30
CA PRO A 594 -0.06 7.47 24.25
C PRO A 594 -0.32 6.83 22.87
N LEU A 595 -0.94 5.66 22.83
CA LEU A 595 -1.31 5.00 21.57
C LEU A 595 -2.50 5.66 20.87
N ILE A 596 -3.22 6.57 21.54
CA ILE A 596 -4.39 7.29 21.01
C ILE A 596 -4.06 8.77 20.77
N SER A 597 -3.24 9.39 21.63
CA SER A 597 -2.94 10.82 21.55
C SER A 597 -2.06 11.19 20.36
N GLU A 598 -1.24 10.24 19.90
CA GLU A 598 -0.32 10.44 18.78
C GLU A 598 -0.97 9.96 17.48
N ASN A 599 -1.14 10.84 16.48
CA ASN A 599 -1.49 10.46 15.09
C ASN A 599 -0.38 9.62 14.40
N ILE A 600 0.55 9.06 15.18
CA ILE A 600 1.73 8.31 14.76
C ILE A 600 1.43 6.80 14.73
N PHE A 601 0.51 6.33 15.58
CA PHE A 601 0.16 4.91 15.67
C PHE A 601 -1.17 4.61 14.97
N ILE A 602 -1.37 3.34 14.60
CA ILE A 602 -2.61 2.87 13.99
C ILE A 602 -3.79 3.14 14.95
N GLN A 603 -4.83 3.81 14.45
CA GLN A 603 -6.02 4.08 15.24
C GLN A 603 -6.78 2.78 15.58
N ALA A 604 -7.43 2.77 16.73
CA ALA A 604 -8.29 1.68 17.15
C ALA A 604 -9.43 1.47 16.13
N ASN A 605 -9.67 0.22 15.75
CA ASN A 605 -10.77 -0.18 14.87
C ASN A 605 -12.10 -0.37 15.61
N THR A 606 -12.06 -0.44 16.95
CA THR A 606 -13.26 -0.64 17.76
C THR A 606 -13.14 0.05 19.13
N ILE A 607 -14.20 -0.03 19.92
CA ILE A 607 -14.29 0.52 21.27
C ILE A 607 -14.81 -0.55 22.22
N ASP A 608 -14.30 -0.54 23.44
CA ASP A 608 -14.88 -1.30 24.53
C ASP A 608 -16.25 -0.70 24.92
N SER A 609 -17.30 -1.50 24.91
CA SER A 609 -18.68 -1.06 25.18
C SER A 609 -18.91 -0.63 26.63
N TYR A 610 -18.09 -1.05 27.60
CA TYR A 610 -18.31 -0.74 29.02
C TYR A 610 -17.79 0.65 29.43
N ASP A 611 -16.61 1.03 28.95
CA ASP A 611 -15.90 2.25 29.36
C ASP A 611 -15.62 3.19 28.18
N ASN A 612 -16.00 2.76 26.96
CA ASN A 612 -15.86 3.51 25.73
C ASN A 612 -14.39 3.84 25.43
N ASN A 613 -13.49 2.95 25.86
CA ASN A 613 -12.07 3.03 25.61
C ASN A 613 -11.72 2.47 24.23
N PRO A 614 -10.75 3.06 23.51
CA PRO A 614 -10.30 2.52 22.24
C PRO A 614 -9.70 1.12 22.37
N ALA A 615 -10.04 0.27 21.40
CA ALA A 615 -9.67 -1.14 21.38
C ALA A 615 -9.21 -1.59 19.98
N TRP A 616 -8.21 -2.45 19.93
CA TRP A 616 -7.66 -3.05 18.71
C TRP A 616 -7.96 -4.55 18.67
N THR A 617 -8.58 -5.02 17.58
CA THR A 617 -8.91 -6.44 17.34
C THR A 617 -8.51 -6.92 15.94
N ASN A 618 -8.42 -8.24 15.73
CA ASN A 618 -8.07 -8.89 14.45
C ASN A 618 -9.21 -9.82 13.92
N ARG A 619 -10.49 -9.53 14.20
CA ARG A 619 -11.60 -10.40 13.73
C ARG A 619 -12.00 -10.06 12.28
N ASN A 620 -12.68 -10.97 11.59
CA ASN A 620 -13.23 -10.82 10.24
C ASN A 620 -12.17 -10.51 9.15
N GLY A 621 -10.94 -11.00 9.33
CA GLY A 621 -9.84 -10.76 8.39
C GLY A 621 -9.15 -9.40 8.57
N ASP A 622 -9.46 -8.67 9.65
CA ASP A 622 -8.77 -7.45 10.03
C ASP A 622 -7.37 -7.76 10.60
N THR A 623 -6.38 -6.91 10.28
CA THR A 623 -4.99 -7.00 10.75
C THR A 623 -4.60 -5.83 11.67
N THR A 624 -5.58 -5.05 12.13
CA THR A 624 -5.37 -3.79 12.87
C THR A 624 -4.54 -3.93 14.14
N LEU A 625 -4.75 -4.96 14.98
CA LEU A 625 -3.92 -5.19 16.16
C LEU A 625 -2.48 -5.60 15.77
N ASP A 626 -2.32 -6.43 14.74
CA ASP A 626 -0.99 -6.81 14.27
C ASP A 626 -0.23 -5.60 13.66
N ASN A 627 -0.94 -4.70 12.98
CA ASN A 627 -0.38 -3.46 12.44
C ASN A 627 -0.02 -2.46 13.54
N LEU A 628 -0.82 -2.35 14.59
CA LEU A 628 -0.47 -1.56 15.78
C LEU A 628 0.84 -2.06 16.39
N LEU A 629 0.94 -3.37 16.65
CA LEU A 629 2.12 -3.99 17.25
C LEU A 629 3.37 -3.79 16.38
N LYS A 630 3.26 -3.92 15.05
CA LYS A 630 4.33 -3.57 14.11
C LYS A 630 4.72 -2.09 14.19
N SER A 631 3.75 -1.17 14.28
CA SER A 631 4.05 0.26 14.39
C SER A 631 4.77 0.61 15.70
N ILE A 632 4.43 -0.04 16.81
CA ILE A 632 5.12 0.11 18.10
C ILE A 632 6.55 -0.43 18.00
N PHE A 633 6.73 -1.61 17.42
CA PHE A 633 8.05 -2.20 17.18
C PHE A 633 8.94 -1.29 16.33
N ASN A 634 8.39 -0.76 15.22
CA ASN A 634 9.09 0.17 14.34
C ASN A 634 9.44 1.47 15.08
N TYR A 635 8.52 2.03 15.87
CA TYR A 635 8.77 3.23 16.65
C TYR A 635 9.89 3.04 17.69
N LEU A 636 9.92 1.89 18.37
CA LEU A 636 10.95 1.56 19.36
C LEU A 636 12.32 1.32 18.72
N ASN A 637 12.35 0.65 17.57
CA ASN A 637 13.58 0.32 16.84
C ASN A 637 14.03 1.40 15.87
N LYS A 638 13.26 2.48 15.70
CA LYS A 638 13.72 3.69 15.02
C LYS A 638 14.86 4.27 15.86
N THR A 639 16.10 4.03 15.44
CA THR A 639 17.28 4.68 16.01
C THR A 639 17.13 6.18 15.81
N GLU A 640 17.23 6.95 16.90
CA GLU A 640 17.16 8.42 16.90
C GLU A 640 18.32 9.11 16.13
N ASN A 641 19.11 8.33 15.37
CA ASN A 641 20.19 8.79 14.50
C ASN A 641 20.09 8.28 13.05
N ASP A 642 18.99 7.69 12.60
CA ASP A 642 18.79 7.49 11.17
C ASP A 642 18.42 8.84 10.55
N MET A 643 19.43 9.56 10.04
CA MET A 643 19.14 10.60 9.08
C MET A 643 18.49 9.94 7.88
N GLU A 644 17.22 10.29 7.66
CA GLU A 644 16.41 9.75 6.57
C GLU A 644 16.87 10.39 5.26
N PHE A 645 17.97 9.84 4.72
CA PHE A 645 18.49 10.21 3.43
C PHE A 645 17.78 9.41 2.35
N PRO A 646 17.30 10.04 1.27
CA PRO A 646 16.81 9.31 0.11
C PRO A 646 17.91 8.40 -0.45
N LEU A 647 17.55 7.16 -0.80
CA LEU A 647 18.50 6.18 -1.35
C LEU A 647 19.10 6.61 -2.70
N ASN A 648 18.37 7.45 -3.45
CA ASN A 648 18.79 8.01 -4.73
C ASN A 648 18.53 9.51 -4.73
N THR A 649 19.58 10.32 -4.84
CA THR A 649 19.46 11.79 -4.88
C THR A 649 20.24 12.35 -6.06
N ILE A 650 19.69 13.35 -6.74
CA ILE A 650 20.42 14.18 -7.71
C ILE A 650 20.46 15.61 -7.19
N LEU A 651 21.68 16.08 -6.89
CA LEU A 651 21.95 17.50 -6.62
C LEU A 651 22.07 18.23 -7.95
N TYR A 652 21.10 19.07 -8.30
CA TYR A 652 21.07 19.75 -9.59
C TYR A 652 21.09 21.28 -9.46
N GLY A 653 21.69 21.96 -10.42
CA GLY A 653 21.62 23.42 -10.51
C GLY A 653 22.78 24.04 -11.30
N PRO A 654 22.87 25.37 -11.32
CA PRO A 654 23.93 26.09 -12.03
C PRO A 654 25.34 25.79 -11.46
N PRO A 655 26.41 26.02 -12.22
CA PRO A 655 27.77 25.80 -11.73
C PRO A 655 28.13 26.78 -10.60
N GLY A 656 28.95 26.31 -9.65
CA GLY A 656 29.44 27.13 -8.53
C GLY A 656 28.45 27.32 -7.37
N THR A 657 27.43 26.47 -7.24
CA THR A 657 26.44 26.49 -6.14
C THR A 657 26.75 25.51 -5.00
N GLY A 658 27.91 24.85 -5.02
CA GLY A 658 28.36 23.97 -3.93
C GLY A 658 27.88 22.52 -4.03
N LYS A 659 27.47 22.03 -5.22
CA LYS A 659 27.05 20.63 -5.40
C LYS A 659 28.09 19.62 -4.89
N THR A 660 29.33 19.69 -5.38
CA THR A 660 30.43 18.80 -4.96
C THR A 660 30.73 18.90 -3.46
N TYR A 661 30.65 20.10 -2.89
CA TYR A 661 30.80 20.31 -1.44
C TYR A 661 29.75 19.53 -0.65
N ASN A 662 28.48 19.65 -1.06
CA ASN A 662 27.37 18.96 -0.39
C ASN A 662 27.41 17.45 -0.63
N THR A 663 27.87 16.99 -1.79
CA THR A 663 28.10 15.56 -2.05
C THR A 663 29.08 14.94 -1.06
N ILE A 664 30.20 15.61 -0.77
CA ILE A 664 31.19 15.15 0.22
C ILE A 664 30.58 15.10 1.62
N LEU A 665 29.92 16.19 2.02
CA LEU A 665 29.26 16.27 3.33
C LEU A 665 28.21 15.16 3.50
N ARG A 666 27.29 15.04 2.55
CA ARG A 666 26.21 14.04 2.53
C ARG A 666 26.75 12.61 2.56
N SER A 667 27.80 12.33 1.81
CA SER A 667 28.42 10.99 1.79
C SER A 667 29.01 10.64 3.14
N ALA A 668 29.71 11.58 3.79
CA ALA A 668 30.25 11.38 5.12
C ALA A 668 29.15 11.18 6.16
N GLU A 669 28.08 11.98 6.10
CA GLU A 669 26.91 11.84 6.98
C GLU A 669 26.20 10.49 6.83
N ILE A 670 26.03 9.99 5.59
CA ILE A 670 25.42 8.67 5.32
C ILE A 670 26.30 7.54 5.87
N VAL A 671 27.61 7.61 5.63
CA VAL A 671 28.58 6.59 6.04
C VAL A 671 28.69 6.51 7.56
N GLU A 672 28.67 7.63 8.25
CA GLU A 672 28.74 7.69 9.71
C GLU A 672 27.35 7.60 10.39
N ASN A 673 26.27 7.68 9.62
CA ASN A 673 24.88 7.73 10.08
C ASN A 673 24.68 8.77 11.21
N ARG A 674 25.22 9.96 11.02
CA ARG A 674 25.11 11.11 11.94
C ARG A 674 25.42 12.41 11.22
N LYS A 675 25.04 13.54 11.82
CA LYS A 675 25.45 14.84 11.30
C LYS A 675 26.95 15.04 11.50
N ILE A 676 27.58 15.68 10.51
CA ILE A 676 28.99 16.06 10.58
C ILE A 676 29.09 17.55 10.85
N ASP A 677 29.85 17.92 11.88
CA ASP A 677 29.87 19.29 12.40
C ASP A 677 30.74 20.25 11.57
N SER A 678 31.70 19.71 10.80
CA SER A 678 32.62 20.50 9.99
C SER A 678 32.96 19.86 8.65
N TYR A 679 33.26 20.69 7.66
CA TYR A 679 33.64 20.20 6.33
C TYR A 679 34.97 19.46 6.34
N ASP A 680 35.94 19.87 7.15
CA ASP A 680 37.24 19.20 7.24
C ASP A 680 37.11 17.77 7.77
N GLU A 681 36.22 17.56 8.75
CA GLU A 681 35.85 16.23 9.23
C GLU A 681 35.17 15.42 8.14
N ALA A 682 34.19 16.00 7.43
CA ALA A 682 33.52 15.32 6.32
C ALA A 682 34.50 14.91 5.21
N LEU A 683 35.42 15.79 4.85
CA LEU A 683 36.45 15.52 3.84
C LEU A 683 37.39 14.41 4.28
N LYS A 684 37.75 14.34 5.57
CA LYS A 684 38.56 13.26 6.12
C LYS A 684 37.82 11.93 6.05
N ILE A 685 36.58 11.86 6.56
CA ILE A 685 35.74 10.66 6.48
C ILE A 685 35.57 10.20 5.03
N PHE A 686 35.31 11.14 4.13
CA PHE A 686 35.15 10.85 2.71
C PHE A 686 36.41 10.19 2.11
N LYS A 687 37.59 10.76 2.37
CA LYS A 687 38.88 10.22 1.90
C LYS A 687 39.20 8.86 2.52
N ASP A 688 38.98 8.71 3.82
CA ASP A 688 39.27 7.47 4.56
C ASP A 688 38.37 6.30 4.09
N ASN A 689 37.20 6.61 3.52
CA ASN A 689 36.24 5.62 3.03
C ASN A 689 36.23 5.47 1.49
N LEU A 690 37.01 6.26 0.75
CA LEU A 690 37.07 6.20 -0.71
C LEU A 690 37.62 4.84 -1.17
N HIS A 691 36.99 4.23 -2.16
CA HIS A 691 37.23 2.87 -2.68
C HIS A 691 36.92 1.72 -1.69
N ASN A 692 36.40 2.05 -0.51
CA ASN A 692 35.95 1.09 0.49
C ASN A 692 34.42 1.14 0.63
N ARG A 693 33.91 2.19 1.28
CA ARG A 693 32.46 2.43 1.48
C ARG A 693 31.90 3.52 0.57
N ILE A 694 32.77 4.32 -0.04
CA ILE A 694 32.41 5.39 -0.96
C ILE A 694 33.12 5.16 -2.29
N GLU A 695 32.40 5.18 -3.40
CA GLU A 695 32.98 5.30 -4.74
C GLU A 695 32.62 6.65 -5.35
N PHE A 696 33.57 7.30 -6.02
CA PHE A 696 33.35 8.56 -6.72
C PHE A 696 33.74 8.40 -8.18
N ILE A 697 32.77 8.60 -9.08
CA ILE A 697 32.96 8.51 -10.53
C ILE A 697 32.38 9.74 -11.23
N THR A 698 32.84 9.99 -12.45
CA THR A 698 32.32 11.07 -13.30
C THR A 698 31.87 10.49 -14.64
N PHE A 699 30.62 10.77 -15.02
CA PHE A 699 30.07 10.33 -16.29
C PHE A 699 30.59 11.20 -17.45
N HIS A 700 30.87 10.55 -18.56
CA HIS A 700 31.27 11.17 -19.82
C HIS A 700 30.59 10.44 -20.98
N GLN A 701 30.58 11.04 -22.18
CA GLN A 701 29.77 10.57 -23.31
C GLN A 701 30.05 9.12 -23.73
N ASN A 702 31.27 8.61 -23.50
CA ASN A 702 31.68 7.25 -23.84
C ASN A 702 31.53 6.25 -22.69
N TYR A 703 31.06 6.68 -21.51
CA TYR A 703 30.84 5.77 -20.38
C TYR A 703 29.72 4.80 -20.72
N SER A 704 29.95 3.49 -20.52
CA SER A 704 29.02 2.45 -20.96
C SER A 704 28.64 1.47 -19.84
N TYR A 705 27.71 0.57 -20.16
CA TYR A 705 27.29 -0.52 -19.26
C TYR A 705 28.48 -1.41 -18.85
N GLU A 706 29.41 -1.64 -19.77
CA GLU A 706 30.59 -2.48 -19.56
C GLU A 706 31.56 -1.91 -18.50
N ASP A 707 31.60 -0.58 -18.36
CA ASP A 707 32.41 0.11 -17.34
C ASP A 707 31.69 0.19 -15.98
N PHE A 708 30.36 0.28 -16.00
CA PHE A 708 29.55 0.51 -14.82
C PHE A 708 29.11 -0.78 -14.12
N ILE A 709 28.66 -1.76 -14.89
CA ILE A 709 28.04 -3.00 -14.42
C ILE A 709 28.97 -4.20 -14.64
N GLN A 710 29.21 -4.59 -15.89
CA GLN A 710 30.07 -5.74 -16.22
C GLN A 710 30.38 -5.77 -17.72
N GLY A 711 31.63 -6.05 -18.09
CA GLY A 711 32.05 -6.12 -19.50
C GLY A 711 33.10 -7.20 -19.76
N LEU A 712 33.23 -7.62 -21.01
CA LEU A 712 34.30 -8.53 -21.45
C LEU A 712 35.56 -7.73 -21.80
N ARG A 713 36.70 -8.10 -21.23
CA ARG A 713 38.01 -7.48 -21.51
C ARG A 713 39.00 -8.54 -21.99
N PRO A 714 39.81 -8.24 -23.03
CA PRO A 714 40.85 -9.15 -23.48
C PRO A 714 41.95 -9.26 -22.43
N GLU A 715 42.40 -10.48 -22.16
CA GLU A 715 43.57 -10.77 -21.32
C GLU A 715 44.80 -10.87 -22.23
N THR A 716 45.84 -10.09 -21.94
CA THR A 716 47.04 -9.99 -22.79
C THR A 716 48.20 -10.89 -22.35
N ASP A 717 48.01 -11.69 -21.29
CA ASP A 717 49.12 -12.37 -20.62
C ASP A 717 49.48 -13.73 -21.25
N ASN A 718 48.65 -14.26 -22.17
CA ASN A 718 48.93 -15.48 -22.94
C ASN A 718 49.33 -15.15 -24.40
N LYS A 719 50.63 -15.25 -24.71
CA LYS A 719 51.24 -14.96 -26.04
C LYS A 719 50.78 -15.88 -27.21
N SER A 720 49.74 -16.68 -27.07
CA SER A 720 49.25 -17.56 -28.15
C SER A 720 47.74 -17.65 -28.34
N SER A 721 46.91 -17.02 -27.49
CA SER A 721 45.45 -16.98 -27.69
C SER A 721 44.80 -15.82 -26.94
N LEU A 722 44.02 -15.01 -27.65
CA LEU A 722 43.21 -13.93 -27.07
C LEU A 722 42.04 -14.54 -26.28
N THR A 723 42.08 -14.46 -24.95
CA THR A 723 40.97 -14.83 -24.05
C THR A 723 40.20 -13.58 -23.61
N PHE A 724 38.88 -13.68 -23.48
CA PHE A 724 38.03 -12.59 -23.01
C PHE A 724 37.49 -12.94 -21.63
N ASP A 725 37.89 -12.18 -20.61
CA ASP A 725 37.41 -12.35 -19.25
C ASP A 725 36.34 -11.32 -18.89
N LYS A 726 35.39 -11.77 -18.08
CA LYS A 726 34.38 -10.89 -17.47
C LYS A 726 35.06 -10.03 -16.41
N LYS A 727 34.90 -8.72 -16.51
CA LYS A 727 35.31 -7.77 -15.47
C LYS A 727 34.11 -7.01 -14.96
N ASP A 728 33.94 -7.02 -13.65
CA ASP A 728 32.88 -6.29 -12.97
C ASP A 728 33.17 -4.80 -12.93
N GLY A 729 32.14 -4.03 -13.25
CA GLY A 729 32.14 -2.58 -13.21
C GLY A 729 32.00 -2.03 -11.79
N ILE A 730 32.18 -0.73 -11.66
CA ILE A 730 32.27 -0.06 -10.36
C ILE A 730 30.99 -0.16 -9.52
N PHE A 731 29.81 -0.10 -10.16
CA PHE A 731 28.52 -0.18 -9.48
C PHE A 731 28.26 -1.59 -8.96
N LYS A 732 28.57 -2.62 -9.77
CA LYS A 732 28.42 -4.01 -9.34
C LYS A 732 29.32 -4.30 -8.14
N LYS A 733 30.58 -3.88 -8.18
CA LYS A 733 31.55 -4.08 -7.08
C LYS A 733 31.09 -3.46 -5.76
N ILE A 734 30.66 -2.20 -5.75
CA ILE A 734 30.21 -1.55 -4.51
C ILE A 734 28.88 -2.15 -4.02
N ALA A 735 27.97 -2.53 -4.93
CA ALA A 735 26.74 -3.20 -4.58
C ALA A 735 26.99 -4.58 -3.95
N GLU A 736 27.90 -5.38 -4.49
CA GLU A 736 28.24 -6.67 -3.90
C GLU A 736 28.86 -6.53 -2.50
N LYS A 737 29.78 -5.57 -2.31
CA LYS A 737 30.34 -5.24 -0.99
C LYS A 737 29.25 -4.82 0.01
N ALA A 738 28.32 -3.98 -0.42
CA ALA A 738 27.22 -3.52 0.42
C ALA A 738 26.27 -4.66 0.79
N LEU A 739 25.95 -5.54 -0.16
CA LEU A 739 25.11 -6.73 0.05
C LEU A 739 25.76 -7.72 1.01
N GLU A 740 27.06 -7.95 0.84
CA GLU A 740 27.83 -8.83 1.71
C GLU A 740 27.81 -8.34 3.15
N ASN A 741 27.99 -7.02 3.38
CA ASN A 741 27.87 -6.46 4.72
C ASN A 741 26.47 -6.66 5.33
N ILE A 742 25.38 -6.52 4.56
CA ILE A 742 24.03 -6.84 5.06
C ILE A 742 23.97 -8.31 5.49
N LYS A 743 24.33 -9.22 4.58
CA LYS A 743 24.29 -10.67 4.83
C LYS A 743 25.11 -11.05 6.06
N LEU A 744 26.28 -10.44 6.25
CA LEU A 744 27.11 -10.68 7.43
C LEU A 744 26.50 -10.08 8.70
N SER A 745 25.89 -8.89 8.64
CA SER A 745 25.26 -8.27 9.80
C SER A 745 24.00 -8.98 10.30
N GLU A 746 23.34 -9.76 9.44
CA GLU A 746 22.12 -10.51 9.77
C GLU A 746 22.38 -11.92 10.31
N LYS A 747 23.58 -12.46 10.12
CA LYS A 747 23.94 -13.77 10.64
C LYS A 747 23.97 -13.76 12.17
N ALA A 748 23.53 -14.87 12.76
CA ALA A 748 23.68 -15.07 14.19
C ALA A 748 25.18 -15.00 14.56
N PRO A 749 25.55 -14.40 15.70
CA PRO A 749 26.96 -14.27 16.07
C PRO A 749 27.70 -15.62 16.15
N GLU A 750 27.00 -16.71 16.44
CA GLU A 750 27.51 -18.08 16.45
C GLU A 750 27.88 -18.59 15.04
N GLU A 751 27.14 -18.23 14.00
CA GLU A 751 27.41 -18.60 12.60
C GLU A 751 28.58 -17.80 12.01
N LEU A 752 28.65 -16.50 12.32
CA LEU A 752 29.79 -15.64 11.97
C LEU A 752 31.08 -16.13 12.60
N THR A 753 30.97 -16.57 13.85
CA THR A 753 32.09 -17.19 14.56
C THR A 753 32.53 -18.47 13.85
N ASN A 754 31.61 -19.34 13.42
CA ASN A 754 31.96 -20.55 12.66
C ASN A 754 32.64 -20.24 11.32
N GLU A 755 32.14 -19.29 10.53
CA GLU A 755 32.80 -18.88 9.28
C GLU A 755 34.18 -18.27 9.54
N ALA A 756 34.32 -17.39 10.54
CA ALA A 756 35.61 -16.80 10.91
C ALA A 756 36.62 -17.85 11.41
N LEU A 757 36.15 -18.90 12.08
CA LEU A 757 36.98 -20.04 12.49
C LEU A 757 37.54 -20.78 11.28
N PHE A 758 36.71 -21.02 10.27
CA PHE A 758 37.14 -21.66 9.02
C PHE A 758 38.09 -20.75 8.23
N ASP A 759 37.79 -19.46 8.11
CA ASP A 759 38.64 -18.50 7.40
C ASP A 759 40.01 -18.40 8.09
N ASN A 760 40.07 -18.36 9.43
CA ASN A 760 41.33 -18.39 10.17
C ASN A 760 42.13 -19.70 9.94
N ALA A 761 41.44 -20.83 9.91
CA ALA A 761 42.07 -22.12 9.63
C ALA A 761 42.56 -22.21 8.17
N LEU A 762 41.83 -21.61 7.24
CA LEU A 762 42.20 -21.52 5.82
C LEU A 762 43.45 -20.63 5.64
N GLU A 763 43.51 -19.46 6.26
CA GLU A 763 44.69 -18.58 6.21
C GLU A 763 45.93 -19.29 6.76
N LYS A 764 45.83 -19.95 7.92
CA LYS A 764 46.94 -20.78 8.45
C LYS A 764 47.33 -21.90 7.49
N PHE A 765 46.38 -22.49 6.78
CA PHE A 765 46.69 -23.51 5.80
C PHE A 765 47.38 -22.92 4.56
N LYS A 766 47.03 -21.70 4.13
CA LYS A 766 47.74 -20.98 3.08
C LYS A 766 49.20 -20.75 3.47
N GLU A 767 49.45 -20.25 4.68
CA GLU A 767 50.80 -20.08 5.21
C GLU A 767 51.59 -21.40 5.18
N VAL A 768 50.98 -22.52 5.61
CA VAL A 768 51.62 -23.86 5.54
C VAL A 768 51.94 -24.31 4.12
N VAL A 769 51.11 -23.94 3.14
CA VAL A 769 51.35 -24.25 1.72
C VAL A 769 52.47 -23.36 1.16
N GLU A 770 52.49 -22.08 1.53
CA GLU A 770 53.49 -21.10 1.08
C GLU A 770 54.87 -21.30 1.73
N GLU A 771 54.92 -21.79 2.97
CA GLU A 771 56.16 -22.15 3.68
C GLU A 771 56.78 -23.47 3.20
N SER A 772 56.08 -24.24 2.37
CA SER A 772 56.58 -25.49 1.82
C SER A 772 57.58 -25.23 0.69
N ASP A 773 58.86 -25.55 0.89
CA ASP A 773 59.94 -25.40 -0.12
C ASP A 773 59.70 -26.18 -1.44
N ALA A 774 58.71 -27.08 -1.47
CA ALA A 774 58.26 -27.83 -2.64
C ALA A 774 56.72 -27.87 -2.71
N ASN A 775 56.15 -28.26 -3.86
CA ASN A 775 54.70 -28.40 -4.04
C ASN A 775 54.06 -29.20 -2.89
N TYR A 776 53.02 -28.63 -2.26
CA TYR A 776 52.41 -29.21 -1.08
C TYR A 776 51.58 -30.46 -1.44
N PRO A 777 51.91 -31.67 -0.92
CA PRO A 777 51.23 -32.89 -1.33
C PRO A 777 49.80 -32.95 -0.79
N ILE A 778 48.84 -33.15 -1.70
CA ILE A 778 47.45 -33.49 -1.38
C ILE A 778 47.37 -35.01 -1.10
N ASN A 779 47.97 -35.82 -1.97
CA ASN A 779 48.17 -37.26 -1.83
C ASN A 779 49.44 -37.72 -2.58
N GLU A 780 49.66 -39.03 -2.73
CA GLU A 780 50.83 -39.61 -3.43
C GLU A 780 50.98 -39.20 -4.90
N THR A 781 49.94 -38.64 -5.53
CA THR A 781 49.90 -38.37 -6.99
C THR A 781 49.50 -36.94 -7.33
N ALA A 782 49.11 -36.12 -6.35
CA ALA A 782 48.56 -34.78 -6.55
C ALA A 782 49.07 -33.79 -5.48
N TYR A 783 49.32 -32.56 -5.89
CA TYR A 783 49.96 -31.53 -5.08
C TYR A 783 49.46 -30.12 -5.43
N ILE A 784 49.49 -29.21 -4.45
CA ILE A 784 49.24 -27.77 -4.61
C ILE A 784 50.56 -27.10 -5.00
N MET A 785 50.51 -26.25 -6.01
CA MET A 785 51.66 -25.54 -6.58
C MET A 785 51.76 -24.10 -6.08
N GLU A 786 50.63 -23.44 -5.88
CA GLU A 786 50.56 -22.01 -5.55
C GLU A 786 49.25 -21.67 -4.83
N VAL A 787 49.29 -20.61 -4.03
CA VAL A 787 48.12 -19.96 -3.43
C VAL A 787 47.79 -18.70 -4.23
N GLU A 788 46.59 -18.63 -4.78
CA GLU A 788 46.05 -17.45 -5.46
C GLU A 788 45.09 -16.69 -4.51
N GLU A 789 44.61 -15.52 -4.93
CA GLU A 789 43.71 -14.65 -4.12
C GLU A 789 42.44 -15.39 -3.65
N ASP A 790 41.82 -16.21 -4.51
CA ASP A 790 40.56 -16.91 -4.25
C ASP A 790 40.63 -18.46 -4.38
N ALA A 791 41.82 -19.03 -4.64
CA ALA A 791 41.95 -20.47 -4.89
C ALA A 791 43.34 -21.06 -4.59
N PHE A 792 43.41 -22.38 -4.36
CA PHE A 792 44.65 -23.15 -4.46
C PHE A 792 44.84 -23.67 -5.89
N ARG A 793 46.01 -23.43 -6.48
CA ARG A 793 46.36 -24.01 -7.78
C ARG A 793 47.01 -25.38 -7.59
N TYR A 794 46.44 -26.45 -8.15
CA TYR A 794 46.88 -27.83 -7.91
C TYR A 794 46.92 -28.68 -9.17
N THR A 795 47.78 -29.70 -9.19
CA THR A 795 47.89 -30.66 -10.31
C THR A 795 48.30 -32.05 -9.82
N GLY A 796 48.50 -33.00 -10.74
CA GLY A 796 48.99 -34.33 -10.44
C GLY A 796 50.02 -34.84 -11.43
N GLU A 797 50.86 -35.77 -10.98
CA GLU A 797 52.06 -36.24 -11.69
C GLU A 797 51.76 -36.82 -13.08
N LYS A 798 50.54 -37.32 -13.31
CA LYS A 798 50.10 -37.94 -14.58
C LYS A 798 49.12 -37.06 -15.37
N TRP A 799 48.92 -35.79 -15.01
CA TRP A 799 47.92 -34.91 -15.60
C TRP A 799 48.51 -34.09 -16.76
N THR A 800 48.80 -34.75 -17.88
CA THR A 800 49.49 -34.15 -19.04
C THR A 800 48.73 -32.98 -19.69
N ASN A 801 47.40 -32.98 -19.60
CA ASN A 801 46.55 -31.92 -20.18
C ASN A 801 46.29 -30.74 -19.23
N HIS A 802 46.76 -30.82 -17.98
CA HIS A 802 46.59 -29.79 -16.95
C HIS A 802 47.91 -29.47 -16.25
N ALA A 803 49.00 -29.38 -17.03
CA ALA A 803 50.34 -29.06 -16.53
C ALA A 803 50.39 -27.70 -15.81
N ASN A 804 49.56 -26.73 -16.23
CA ASN A 804 49.44 -25.41 -15.59
C ASN A 804 48.54 -25.42 -14.34
N GLY A 805 48.02 -26.58 -13.93
CA GLY A 805 47.18 -26.74 -12.74
C GLY A 805 45.72 -26.32 -12.91
N LEU A 806 44.90 -26.84 -12.01
CA LEU A 806 43.48 -26.55 -11.84
C LEU A 806 43.28 -25.67 -10.59
N ARG A 807 42.17 -24.93 -10.54
CA ARG A 807 41.88 -23.98 -9.44
C ARG A 807 40.87 -24.55 -8.45
N MET A 808 41.31 -24.79 -7.22
CA MET A 808 40.46 -25.20 -6.10
C MET A 808 39.98 -23.96 -5.34
N LYS A 809 38.77 -23.47 -5.66
CA LYS A 809 38.23 -22.24 -5.07
C LYS A 809 38.00 -22.37 -3.57
N PHE A 810 38.35 -21.34 -2.80
CA PHE A 810 38.11 -21.29 -1.36
C PHE A 810 36.61 -21.31 -1.03
N SER A 811 35.78 -20.74 -1.90
CA SER A 811 34.32 -20.76 -1.77
C SER A 811 33.74 -22.18 -1.71
N ASP A 812 34.27 -23.11 -2.53
CA ASP A 812 33.84 -24.52 -2.54
C ASP A 812 34.19 -25.22 -1.21
N LEU A 813 35.40 -24.97 -0.68
CA LEU A 813 35.86 -25.53 0.60
C LEU A 813 35.06 -24.96 1.79
N LYS A 814 34.68 -23.68 1.72
CA LYS A 814 33.82 -23.04 2.72
C LYS A 814 32.40 -23.63 2.70
N GLU A 815 31.89 -24.00 1.53
CA GLU A 815 30.60 -24.68 1.39
C GLU A 815 30.63 -26.09 2.02
N PHE A 816 31.77 -26.79 1.94
CA PHE A 816 31.94 -28.08 2.61
C PHE A 816 31.85 -27.94 4.13
N TYR A 817 32.43 -26.86 4.68
CA TYR A 817 32.35 -26.56 6.10
C TYR A 817 30.92 -26.28 6.57
N LYS A 818 30.22 -25.40 5.84
CA LYS A 818 28.83 -25.04 6.13
C LYS A 818 27.89 -26.24 6.16
N ASN A 819 28.08 -27.16 5.22
CA ASN A 819 27.25 -28.36 5.11
C ASN A 819 27.76 -29.53 5.96
N GLY A 820 28.79 -29.31 6.77
CA GLY A 820 29.34 -30.33 7.68
C GLY A 820 29.77 -31.60 6.96
N VAL A 821 30.41 -31.48 5.78
CA VAL A 821 30.87 -32.60 4.96
C VAL A 821 31.78 -33.51 5.77
N LYS A 822 31.43 -34.80 5.89
CA LYS A 822 32.21 -35.80 6.66
C LYS A 822 32.91 -36.81 5.77
N SER A 823 32.53 -36.89 4.49
CA SER A 823 33.08 -37.84 3.55
C SER A 823 33.04 -37.32 2.11
N ARG A 824 33.87 -37.91 1.25
CA ARG A 824 33.82 -37.66 -0.21
C ARG A 824 32.44 -37.87 -0.83
N LYS A 825 31.62 -38.79 -0.28
CA LYS A 825 30.27 -39.05 -0.84
C LYS A 825 29.36 -37.85 -0.62
N ASP A 826 29.52 -37.14 0.48
CA ASP A 826 28.68 -35.99 0.84
C ASP A 826 28.92 -34.81 -0.11
N VAL A 827 30.16 -34.64 -0.59
CA VAL A 827 30.51 -33.63 -1.60
C VAL A 827 29.68 -33.78 -2.88
N LYS A 828 29.40 -35.02 -3.31
CA LYS A 828 28.63 -35.26 -4.54
C LYS A 828 27.14 -34.93 -4.42
N ASN A 829 26.65 -34.77 -3.20
CA ASN A 829 25.25 -34.45 -2.91
C ASN A 829 25.02 -32.93 -2.78
N LEU A 830 26.08 -32.10 -2.85
CA LEU A 830 25.98 -30.65 -2.78
C LEU A 830 25.61 -30.08 -4.16
N SER A 831 24.60 -29.20 -4.20
CA SER A 831 24.16 -28.51 -5.42
C SER A 831 24.90 -27.20 -5.69
N ASN A 832 25.52 -26.60 -4.67
CA ASN A 832 26.06 -25.23 -4.70
C ASN A 832 27.60 -25.18 -4.82
N ILE A 833 28.21 -26.20 -5.43
CA ILE A 833 29.67 -26.30 -5.60
C ILE A 833 30.02 -26.28 -7.08
N SER A 834 31.25 -25.87 -7.41
CA SER A 834 31.71 -25.91 -8.80
C SER A 834 31.67 -27.34 -9.38
N GLY A 835 31.39 -27.46 -10.68
CA GLY A 835 31.41 -28.77 -11.36
C GLY A 835 32.76 -29.48 -11.21
N LEU A 836 33.84 -28.71 -11.10
CA LEU A 836 35.17 -29.22 -10.80
C LEU A 836 35.23 -29.81 -9.38
N ALA A 837 34.73 -29.12 -8.35
CA ALA A 837 34.68 -29.64 -6.98
C ALA A 837 33.93 -30.97 -6.87
N GLY A 838 32.83 -31.14 -7.62
CA GLY A 838 32.09 -32.40 -7.69
C GLY A 838 32.86 -33.54 -8.38
N GLN A 839 33.50 -33.26 -9.52
CA GLN A 839 34.29 -34.24 -10.27
C GLN A 839 35.57 -34.65 -9.52
N HIS A 840 36.23 -33.66 -8.90
CA HIS A 840 37.50 -33.77 -8.18
C HIS A 840 37.31 -33.85 -6.66
N ALA A 841 36.14 -34.31 -6.20
CA ALA A 841 35.74 -34.37 -4.78
C ALA A 841 36.77 -35.04 -3.84
N THR A 842 37.62 -35.92 -4.35
CA THR A 842 38.68 -36.56 -3.55
C THR A 842 39.71 -35.54 -3.08
N TYR A 843 40.20 -34.70 -4.01
CA TYR A 843 41.27 -33.76 -3.74
C TYR A 843 40.76 -32.62 -2.87
N TYR A 844 39.56 -32.11 -3.17
CA TYR A 844 38.90 -31.08 -2.36
C TYR A 844 38.64 -31.57 -0.93
N PHE A 845 38.17 -32.81 -0.75
CA PHE A 845 37.92 -33.35 0.59
C PHE A 845 39.21 -33.53 1.41
N LEU A 846 40.30 -34.00 0.80
CA LEU A 846 41.59 -34.15 1.49
C LEU A 846 42.18 -32.80 1.94
N VAL A 847 42.06 -31.77 1.10
CA VAL A 847 42.50 -30.41 1.46
C VAL A 847 41.60 -29.85 2.56
N TYR A 848 40.28 -30.01 2.42
CA TYR A 848 39.30 -29.62 3.44
C TYR A 848 39.59 -30.27 4.81
N GLU A 849 39.85 -31.59 4.87
CA GLU A 849 40.21 -32.28 6.11
C GLU A 849 41.47 -31.73 6.78
N LYS A 850 42.44 -31.27 5.99
CA LYS A 850 43.66 -30.62 6.50
C LYS A 850 43.34 -29.26 7.12
N ILE A 851 42.49 -28.46 6.48
CA ILE A 851 42.04 -27.15 6.98
C ILE A 851 41.26 -27.31 8.30
N ILE A 852 40.34 -28.28 8.38
CA ILE A 852 39.54 -28.50 9.60
C ILE A 852 40.38 -28.86 10.82
N LYS A 853 41.54 -29.50 10.64
CA LYS A 853 42.48 -29.80 11.74
C LYS A 853 43.14 -28.56 12.33
N LEU A 854 43.11 -27.42 11.62
CA LEU A 854 43.70 -26.15 12.03
C LEU A 854 42.70 -25.21 12.72
N LEU A 855 41.46 -25.64 12.92
CA LEU A 855 40.44 -24.88 13.65
C LEU A 855 40.94 -24.59 15.09
N PRO A 856 40.86 -23.32 15.56
CA PRO A 856 41.35 -22.96 16.89
C PRO A 856 40.45 -23.52 18.01
N LYS A 857 41.07 -23.90 19.14
CA LYS A 857 40.42 -24.63 20.25
C LYS A 857 39.60 -23.76 21.22
N LYS A 858 39.64 -22.43 21.10
CA LYS A 858 38.87 -21.46 21.90
C LYS A 858 38.49 -20.26 21.03
N ILE A 859 37.34 -19.68 21.33
CA ILE A 859 36.77 -18.51 20.65
C ILE A 859 36.75 -17.35 21.64
N ASP A 860 37.36 -16.22 21.29
CA ASP A 860 37.24 -14.97 22.02
C ASP A 860 35.99 -14.21 21.54
N ALA A 861 34.89 -14.37 22.28
CA ALA A 861 33.59 -13.69 22.11
C ALA A 861 32.92 -13.80 20.71
N PRO A 862 31.57 -13.88 20.66
CA PRO A 862 30.87 -13.90 19.38
C PRO A 862 31.10 -12.61 18.58
N LEU A 863 31.62 -12.74 17.37
CA LEU A 863 31.80 -11.61 16.43
C LEU A 863 30.43 -11.15 15.93
N LYS A 864 30.08 -9.88 16.18
CA LYS A 864 28.90 -9.24 15.60
C LYS A 864 29.36 -8.24 14.53
N VAL A 865 28.89 -8.41 13.31
CA VAL A 865 29.14 -7.48 12.22
C VAL A 865 28.07 -6.40 12.25
N GLU A 866 28.47 -5.13 12.30
CA GLU A 866 27.53 -4.01 12.20
C GLU A 866 27.10 -3.78 10.74
N ARG A 867 25.82 -3.45 10.56
CA ARG A 867 25.28 -3.00 9.28
C ARG A 867 25.82 -1.60 8.99
N LYS A 868 26.43 -1.42 7.83
CA LYS A 868 27.09 -0.21 7.37
C LYS A 868 26.45 0.31 6.09
N ASN A 869 26.42 1.63 5.93
CA ASN A 869 25.96 2.27 4.70
C ASN A 869 27.11 2.44 3.69
N TYR A 870 26.78 2.39 2.41
CA TYR A 870 27.70 2.56 1.28
C TYR A 870 27.17 3.66 0.37
N VAL A 871 28.05 4.39 -0.32
CA VAL A 871 27.67 5.51 -1.18
C VAL A 871 28.39 5.41 -2.51
N ILE A 872 27.68 5.57 -3.61
CA ILE A 872 28.28 5.84 -4.92
C ILE A 872 27.89 7.25 -5.38
N VAL A 873 28.90 8.05 -5.63
CA VAL A 873 28.78 9.39 -6.18
C VAL A 873 28.99 9.35 -7.68
N ILE A 874 28.00 9.85 -8.43
CA ILE A 874 28.02 9.95 -9.89
C ILE A 874 28.01 11.43 -10.28
N ASP A 875 29.19 11.99 -10.45
CA ASP A 875 29.37 13.38 -10.87
C ASP A 875 29.02 13.55 -12.36
N GLU A 876 28.39 14.67 -12.69
CA GLU A 876 27.93 14.99 -14.06
C GLU A 876 27.05 13.89 -14.66
N ILE A 877 26.10 13.36 -13.88
CA ILE A 877 25.28 12.19 -14.23
C ILE A 877 24.57 12.33 -15.58
N ASN A 878 24.26 13.55 -16.01
CA ASN A 878 23.62 13.80 -17.28
C ASN A 878 24.56 13.59 -18.49
N ARG A 879 25.89 13.71 -18.35
CA ARG A 879 26.87 13.66 -19.47
C ARG A 879 27.00 12.30 -20.18
N ALA A 880 26.37 11.24 -19.65
CA ALA A 880 26.26 9.94 -20.30
C ALA A 880 24.79 9.61 -20.56
N ASN A 881 24.54 8.68 -21.49
CA ASN A 881 23.20 8.10 -21.65
C ASN A 881 22.94 7.15 -20.49
N ILE A 882 22.32 7.66 -19.42
CA ILE A 882 22.10 6.92 -18.17
C ILE A 882 21.30 5.62 -18.43
N SER A 883 20.29 5.65 -19.30
CA SER A 883 19.51 4.44 -19.65
C SER A 883 20.39 3.35 -20.26
N ARG A 884 21.39 3.72 -21.09
CA ARG A 884 22.38 2.79 -21.63
C ARG A 884 23.40 2.32 -20.58
N VAL A 885 23.81 3.20 -19.66
CA VAL A 885 24.80 2.89 -18.62
C VAL A 885 24.22 1.96 -17.54
N PHE A 886 22.99 2.21 -17.10
CA PHE A 886 22.29 1.36 -16.13
C PHE A 886 21.65 0.12 -16.77
N GLY A 887 21.30 0.17 -18.06
CA GLY A 887 20.66 -0.93 -18.77
C GLY A 887 19.36 -1.37 -18.08
N GLU A 888 19.17 -2.67 -17.93
CA GLU A 888 18.05 -3.30 -17.23
C GLU A 888 18.02 -3.03 -15.72
N LEU A 889 19.13 -2.54 -15.13
CA LEU A 889 19.26 -2.33 -13.68
C LEU A 889 18.66 -1.02 -13.19
N ILE A 890 18.22 -0.16 -14.11
CA ILE A 890 17.52 1.09 -13.79
C ILE A 890 16.29 0.85 -12.92
N THR A 891 15.63 -0.29 -13.04
CA THR A 891 14.46 -0.64 -12.22
C THR A 891 14.87 -1.07 -10.81
N LEU A 892 16.05 -1.67 -10.65
CA LEU A 892 16.52 -2.21 -9.36
C LEU A 892 16.94 -1.13 -8.36
N ILE A 893 17.19 0.10 -8.81
CA ILE A 893 17.55 1.19 -7.91
C ILE A 893 16.35 1.72 -7.12
N GLU A 894 15.11 1.34 -7.46
CA GLU A 894 13.89 1.75 -6.74
C GLU A 894 13.90 1.20 -5.29
N PRO A 895 13.51 2.00 -4.26
CA PRO A 895 13.62 1.59 -2.85
C PRO A 895 12.93 0.27 -2.50
N ASP A 896 11.73 0.02 -3.06
CA ASP A 896 10.95 -1.19 -2.87
C ASP A 896 11.56 -2.43 -3.55
N LYS A 897 12.35 -2.23 -4.61
CA LYS A 897 12.94 -3.30 -5.43
C LYS A 897 14.34 -3.73 -5.02
N ARG A 898 14.94 -3.05 -4.06
CA ARG A 898 16.24 -3.38 -3.49
C ARG A 898 16.18 -4.58 -2.55
N SER A 899 17.34 -5.08 -2.14
CA SER A 899 17.41 -6.06 -1.06
C SER A 899 16.69 -5.50 0.17
N HIS A 900 15.79 -6.26 0.80
CA HIS A 900 15.01 -5.81 1.97
C HIS A 900 14.02 -4.67 1.69
N GLY A 901 13.76 -4.34 0.43
CA GLY A 901 12.60 -3.53 0.04
C GLY A 901 11.29 -4.32 0.16
N GLU A 902 10.15 -3.68 -0.11
CA GLU A 902 8.83 -4.33 -0.04
C GLU A 902 8.64 -5.42 -1.09
N ILE A 903 9.29 -5.27 -2.26
CA ILE A 903 9.21 -6.19 -3.40
C ILE A 903 10.62 -6.42 -3.99
N PRO A 904 11.55 -7.09 -3.27
CA PRO A 904 12.93 -7.26 -3.73
C PRO A 904 12.99 -7.95 -5.09
N LEU A 905 13.74 -7.35 -6.03
CA LEU A 905 13.85 -7.83 -7.40
C LEU A 905 15.31 -8.14 -7.74
N GLU A 906 15.56 -9.29 -8.36
CA GLU A 906 16.86 -9.66 -8.92
C GLU A 906 16.80 -9.60 -10.45
N ALA A 907 17.82 -9.03 -11.09
CA ALA A 907 17.97 -9.08 -12.54
C ALA A 907 19.05 -10.10 -12.93
N LYS A 908 18.83 -10.78 -14.05
CA LYS A 908 19.84 -11.65 -14.65
C LYS A 908 20.69 -10.83 -15.62
N LEU A 909 21.96 -10.67 -15.31
CA LEU A 909 22.93 -9.95 -16.15
C LEU A 909 23.18 -10.72 -17.47
N PRO A 910 23.65 -10.04 -18.54
CA PRO A 910 24.01 -10.69 -19.81
C PRO A 910 25.04 -11.81 -19.67
N SER A 911 25.84 -11.77 -18.61
CA SER A 911 26.81 -12.81 -18.25
C SER A 911 26.20 -14.10 -17.73
N GLY A 912 24.92 -14.08 -17.34
CA GLY A 912 24.19 -15.16 -16.68
C GLY A 912 24.10 -15.02 -15.15
N ASP A 913 24.87 -14.11 -14.55
CA ASP A 913 24.90 -13.89 -13.10
C ASP A 913 23.61 -13.17 -12.63
N TYR A 914 23.15 -13.44 -11.42
CA TYR A 914 22.04 -12.70 -10.80
C TYR A 914 22.58 -11.50 -10.02
N PHE A 915 21.86 -10.38 -10.07
CA PHE A 915 22.26 -9.13 -9.43
C PHE A 915 21.07 -8.42 -8.79
N ILE A 916 21.28 -7.89 -7.58
CA ILE A 916 20.33 -7.08 -6.82
C ILE A 916 21.03 -5.87 -6.23
N VAL A 917 20.34 -4.73 -6.19
CA VAL A 917 20.85 -3.52 -5.56
C VAL A 917 20.54 -3.57 -4.06
N PRO A 918 21.52 -3.39 -3.15
CA PRO A 918 21.27 -3.47 -1.72
C PRO A 918 20.53 -2.27 -1.13
N SER A 919 19.76 -2.48 -0.06
CA SER A 919 19.10 -1.38 0.67
C SER A 919 20.06 -0.45 1.42
N ASN A 920 21.30 -0.86 1.69
CA ASN A 920 22.32 -0.02 2.36
C ASN A 920 23.25 0.73 1.38
N LEU A 921 22.98 0.70 0.07
CA LEU A 921 23.75 1.44 -0.94
C LEU A 921 23.02 2.74 -1.32
N TYR A 922 23.67 3.90 -1.22
CA TYR A 922 23.10 5.19 -1.59
C TYR A 922 23.71 5.69 -2.90
N ILE A 923 22.90 6.28 -3.78
CA ILE A 923 23.35 6.84 -5.06
C ILE A 923 23.17 8.36 -5.01
N ILE A 924 24.26 9.10 -5.14
CA ILE A 924 24.25 10.56 -5.18
C ILE A 924 24.77 11.02 -6.54
N GLY A 925 23.87 11.55 -7.38
CA GLY A 925 24.21 12.20 -8.65
C GLY A 925 24.44 13.71 -8.48
N THR A 926 25.30 14.29 -9.30
CA THR A 926 25.33 15.74 -9.51
C THR A 926 24.97 16.08 -10.96
N MET A 927 24.24 17.17 -11.16
CA MET A 927 23.82 17.61 -12.48
C MET A 927 24.02 19.12 -12.65
N ASN A 928 24.75 19.51 -13.68
CA ASN A 928 24.81 20.89 -14.14
C ASN A 928 23.65 21.17 -15.10
N THR A 929 22.76 22.10 -14.74
CA THR A 929 21.56 22.41 -15.56
C THR A 929 21.80 23.43 -16.65
N ALA A 930 22.88 24.22 -16.56
CA ALA A 930 23.25 25.19 -17.60
C ALA A 930 23.73 24.52 -18.90
N ASP A 931 24.18 23.27 -18.84
CA ASP A 931 24.80 22.57 -19.97
C ASP A 931 23.72 21.91 -20.86
N LYS A 932 23.35 22.63 -21.93
CA LYS A 932 22.35 22.20 -22.93
C LYS A 932 22.88 21.17 -23.93
N SER A 933 24.17 20.83 -23.90
CA SER A 933 24.82 19.89 -24.86
C SER A 933 24.57 18.41 -24.54
N ILE A 934 23.69 18.13 -23.59
CA ILE A 934 23.62 16.86 -22.87
C ILE A 934 22.21 16.25 -23.00
N ALA A 935 22.14 14.90 -23.01
CA ALA A 935 20.89 14.16 -23.06
C ALA A 935 19.93 14.62 -21.94
N LEU A 936 18.68 14.93 -22.32
CA LEU A 936 17.63 15.19 -21.34
C LEU A 936 17.42 13.94 -20.49
N LEU A 937 17.44 14.09 -19.17
CA LEU A 937 17.17 12.99 -18.25
C LEU A 937 15.78 12.43 -18.52
N ASP A 938 15.72 11.15 -18.85
CA ASP A 938 14.49 10.41 -19.14
C ASP A 938 13.49 10.51 -17.96
N ILE A 939 12.20 10.56 -18.27
CA ILE A 939 11.09 10.54 -17.30
C ILE A 939 11.21 9.30 -16.39
N ALA A 940 11.64 8.17 -16.95
CA ALA A 940 11.82 6.93 -16.20
C ALA A 940 12.90 7.07 -15.11
N LEU A 941 13.96 7.85 -15.36
CA LEU A 941 14.99 8.15 -14.35
C LEU A 941 14.51 9.17 -13.35
N ARG A 942 13.76 10.19 -13.80
CA ARG A 942 13.25 11.24 -12.90
C ARG A 942 12.36 10.69 -11.79
N ARG A 943 11.64 9.60 -12.04
CA ARG A 943 10.79 8.94 -11.04
C ARG A 943 11.56 8.14 -9.97
N ARG A 944 12.85 7.89 -10.20
CA ARG A 944 13.69 6.98 -9.38
C ARG A 944 14.74 7.70 -8.54
N PHE A 945 14.92 8.99 -8.79
CA PHE A 945 15.81 9.87 -8.04
C PHE A 945 14.99 11.00 -7.42
N GLU A 946 15.34 11.38 -6.19
CA GLU A 946 14.89 12.65 -5.63
C GLU A 946 15.79 13.79 -6.12
N PHE A 947 15.17 14.88 -6.57
CA PHE A 947 15.89 16.02 -7.14
C PHE A 947 15.98 17.13 -6.11
N GLU A 948 17.21 17.43 -5.68
CA GLU A 948 17.50 18.51 -4.74
C GLU A 948 18.14 19.68 -5.49
N SER A 949 17.45 20.83 -5.49
CA SER A 949 17.87 21.99 -6.24
C SER A 949 18.91 22.82 -5.48
N MET A 950 20.05 23.05 -6.11
CA MET A 950 21.20 23.78 -5.58
C MET A 950 21.37 25.10 -6.34
N TYR A 951 20.66 26.13 -5.88
CA TYR A 951 20.73 27.49 -6.45
C TYR A 951 21.70 28.40 -5.68
N PRO A 952 22.13 29.53 -6.28
CA PRO A 952 23.07 30.43 -5.62
C PRO A 952 22.52 31.01 -4.32
N LEU A 953 23.18 30.68 -3.21
CA LEU A 953 23.03 31.39 -1.93
C LEU A 953 23.74 32.75 -1.95
N TYR A 954 23.17 33.75 -1.27
CA TYR A 954 23.78 35.08 -1.14
C TYR A 954 24.36 35.35 0.25
N GLU A 955 24.08 34.45 1.20
CA GLU A 955 24.60 34.48 2.56
C GLU A 955 24.89 33.04 3.01
N ILE A 956 26.08 32.81 3.57
CA ILE A 956 26.53 31.50 4.07
C ILE A 956 27.12 31.70 5.46
N LYS A 957 26.66 30.92 6.44
CA LYS A 957 27.15 31.02 7.82
C LYS A 957 28.64 30.65 7.86
N GLY A 958 29.48 31.54 8.39
CA GLY A 958 30.92 31.30 8.54
C GLY A 958 31.74 31.50 7.27
N SER A 959 31.16 32.03 6.19
CA SER A 959 31.91 32.37 4.97
C SER A 959 31.41 33.68 4.35
N GLU A 960 32.35 34.49 3.86
CA GLU A 960 32.05 35.78 3.25
C GLU A 960 31.82 35.62 1.74
N ILE A 961 30.72 36.19 1.24
CA ILE A 961 30.45 36.33 -0.20
C ILE A 961 30.73 37.78 -0.58
N TYR A 962 31.80 38.00 -1.34
CA TYR A 962 32.21 39.33 -1.78
C TYR A 962 31.22 39.91 -2.79
N ASP A 963 30.97 41.22 -2.73
CA ASP A 963 30.15 41.94 -3.71
C ASP A 963 28.75 41.32 -3.94
N LYS A 964 28.10 40.83 -2.87
CA LYS A 964 26.81 40.11 -2.93
C LYS A 964 25.72 40.84 -3.73
N ASP A 965 25.67 42.17 -3.63
CA ASP A 965 24.68 42.98 -4.32
C ASP A 965 24.86 42.94 -5.85
N ILE A 966 26.10 42.83 -6.32
CA ILE A 966 26.42 42.69 -7.75
C ILE A 966 25.98 41.31 -8.24
N LEU A 967 26.33 40.26 -7.50
CA LEU A 967 25.92 38.88 -7.82
C LEU A 967 24.39 38.77 -7.91
N LEU A 968 23.67 39.35 -6.95
CA LEU A 968 22.21 39.36 -6.91
C LEU A 968 21.62 40.06 -8.13
N LYS A 969 22.09 41.28 -8.46
CA LYS A 969 21.61 42.01 -9.63
C LYS A 969 21.91 41.29 -10.95
N ILE A 970 23.09 40.69 -11.10
CA ILE A 970 23.42 39.87 -12.28
C ILE A 970 22.42 38.71 -12.41
N ASN A 971 22.19 37.97 -11.33
CA ASN A 971 21.28 36.83 -11.32
C ASN A 971 19.83 37.24 -11.60
N GLU A 972 19.36 38.38 -11.11
CA GLU A 972 18.02 38.91 -11.45
C GLU A 972 17.86 39.16 -12.95
N GLN A 973 18.90 39.68 -13.62
CA GLN A 973 18.86 39.89 -15.08
C GLN A 973 18.91 38.57 -15.84
N ILE A 974 19.70 37.60 -15.38
CA ILE A 974 19.77 36.27 -16.00
C ILE A 974 18.43 35.54 -15.87
N ILE A 975 17.78 35.57 -14.71
CA ILE A 975 16.47 34.93 -14.50
C ILE A 975 15.43 35.51 -15.48
N LYS A 976 15.43 36.84 -15.67
CA LYS A 976 14.52 37.52 -16.60
C LYS A 976 14.77 37.17 -18.06
N SER A 977 16.03 37.05 -18.46
CA SER A 977 16.42 36.85 -19.87
C SER A 977 16.47 35.38 -20.28
N LYS A 978 16.95 34.49 -19.41
CA LYS A 978 17.32 33.11 -19.76
C LYS A 978 16.81 32.03 -18.80
N GLY A 979 16.46 32.41 -17.57
CA GLY A 979 15.88 31.51 -16.56
C GLY A 979 16.85 31.09 -15.45
N HIS A 980 16.36 30.29 -14.51
CA HIS A 980 17.03 29.96 -13.25
C HIS A 980 18.30 29.10 -13.41
N ASP A 981 18.35 28.23 -14.41
CA ASP A 981 19.46 27.29 -14.62
C ASP A 981 20.78 27.97 -15.06
N PHE A 982 20.72 29.24 -15.46
CA PHE A 982 21.87 30.00 -15.94
C PHE A 982 22.44 30.98 -14.90
N GLN A 983 21.94 30.97 -13.67
CA GLN A 983 22.44 31.86 -12.63
C GLN A 983 23.94 31.61 -12.34
N ILE A 984 24.64 32.64 -11.90
CA ILE A 984 26.03 32.56 -11.44
C ILE A 984 26.04 32.09 -9.98
N GLY A 985 26.82 31.05 -9.68
CA GLY A 985 26.99 30.52 -8.33
C GLY A 985 27.85 31.40 -7.41
N HIS A 986 27.59 31.32 -6.10
CA HIS A 986 28.33 32.09 -5.09
C HIS A 986 29.81 31.72 -4.98
N ALA A 987 30.21 30.50 -5.38
CA ALA A 987 31.61 30.09 -5.35
C ALA A 987 32.52 31.01 -6.19
N TYR A 988 31.97 31.67 -7.23
CA TYR A 988 32.71 32.66 -8.02
C TYR A 988 33.00 33.96 -7.27
N PHE A 989 32.33 34.21 -6.15
CA PHE A 989 32.46 35.40 -5.30
C PHE A 989 32.99 35.05 -3.90
N MET A 990 33.54 33.85 -3.73
CA MET A 990 34.17 33.36 -2.50
C MET A 990 35.65 33.02 -2.76
N GLY A 991 36.38 32.72 -1.68
CA GLY A 991 37.80 32.32 -1.72
C GLY A 991 38.77 33.50 -1.54
N GLU A 992 40.04 33.25 -1.86
CA GLU A 992 41.12 34.20 -1.54
C GLU A 992 41.11 35.48 -2.41
N ASN A 993 40.56 35.40 -3.63
CA ASN A 993 40.54 36.54 -4.53
C ASN A 993 39.41 37.52 -4.17
N LYS A 994 39.73 38.60 -3.46
CA LYS A 994 38.77 39.65 -3.06
C LYS A 994 38.55 40.74 -4.12
N ASP A 995 39.30 40.72 -5.23
CA ASP A 995 39.19 41.72 -6.30
C ASP A 995 38.00 41.43 -7.26
N LEU A 996 37.01 42.32 -7.26
CA LEU A 996 35.83 42.25 -8.12
C LEU A 996 36.18 42.22 -9.62
N ILE A 997 37.07 43.10 -10.07
CA ILE A 997 37.45 43.25 -11.48
C ILE A 997 38.07 41.95 -11.96
N GLN A 998 38.98 41.38 -11.17
CA GLN A 998 39.63 40.13 -11.52
C GLN A 998 38.64 38.97 -11.56
N ARG A 999 37.75 38.83 -10.57
CA ARG A 999 36.73 37.75 -10.56
C ARG A 999 35.79 37.86 -11.75
N MET A 1000 35.31 39.07 -12.05
CA MET A 1000 34.41 39.32 -13.16
C MET A 1000 35.08 39.04 -14.51
N ASN A 1001 36.23 39.66 -14.78
CA ASN A 1001 36.88 39.58 -16.09
C ASN A 1001 37.45 38.19 -16.41
N LYS A 1002 37.90 37.44 -15.40
CA LYS A 1002 38.55 36.12 -15.61
C LYS A 1002 37.61 34.92 -15.50
N LYS A 1003 36.48 35.04 -14.77
CA LYS A 1003 35.58 33.90 -14.50
C LYS A 1003 34.13 34.17 -14.90
N VAL A 1004 33.53 35.26 -14.40
CA VAL A 1004 32.09 35.50 -14.58
C VAL A 1004 31.74 35.94 -16.00
N ILE A 1005 32.46 36.91 -16.58
CA ILE A 1005 32.17 37.41 -17.93
C ILE A 1005 32.39 36.35 -19.01
N PRO A 1006 33.48 35.54 -18.99
CA PRO A 1006 33.61 34.41 -19.91
C PRO A 1006 32.42 33.44 -19.86
N LEU A 1007 31.94 33.11 -18.65
CA LEU A 1007 30.77 32.25 -18.47
C LEU A 1007 29.47 32.89 -18.98
N LEU A 1008 29.29 34.20 -18.75
CA LEU A 1008 28.15 34.94 -19.32
C LEU A 1008 28.20 34.91 -20.86
N LEU A 1009 29.37 35.13 -21.45
CA LEU A 1009 29.53 35.05 -22.91
C LEU A 1009 29.14 33.66 -23.44
N GLU A 1010 29.56 32.58 -22.77
CA GLU A 1010 29.16 31.22 -23.12
C GLU A 1010 27.65 31.02 -23.01
N TYR A 1011 27.04 31.49 -21.90
CA TYR A 1011 25.60 31.42 -21.73
C TYR A 1011 24.87 32.17 -22.85
N PHE A 1012 25.29 33.38 -23.19
CA PHE A 1012 24.58 34.17 -24.20
C PHE A 1012 25.12 33.95 -25.62
N MET A 1013 25.83 32.84 -25.88
CA MET A 1013 26.36 32.48 -27.20
C MET A 1013 27.17 33.61 -27.87
N ASN A 1014 27.98 34.30 -27.06
CA ASN A 1014 28.76 35.50 -27.42
C ASN A 1014 27.91 36.73 -27.83
N ASP A 1015 26.64 36.82 -27.41
CA ASP A 1015 25.85 38.05 -27.56
C ASP A 1015 26.38 39.16 -26.64
N GLU A 1016 27.25 40.00 -27.21
CA GLU A 1016 27.87 41.10 -26.48
C GLU A 1016 26.86 42.12 -25.96
N LYS A 1017 25.76 42.34 -26.68
CA LYS A 1017 24.79 43.38 -26.33
C LYS A 1017 24.03 42.98 -25.08
N GLU A 1018 23.61 41.72 -25.01
CA GLU A 1018 22.91 41.16 -23.85
C GLU A 1018 23.84 41.12 -22.62
N VAL A 1019 25.08 40.64 -22.79
CA VAL A 1019 26.06 40.59 -21.69
C VAL A 1019 26.41 42.00 -21.18
N LYS A 1020 26.65 42.97 -22.06
CA LYS A 1020 26.87 44.38 -21.64
C LYS A 1020 25.64 44.93 -20.91
N GLY A 1021 24.43 44.65 -21.39
CA GLY A 1021 23.18 45.03 -20.74
C GLY A 1021 23.07 44.50 -19.31
N ILE A 1022 23.37 43.22 -19.10
CA ILE A 1022 23.40 42.60 -17.76
C ILE A 1022 24.41 43.29 -16.86
N LEU A 1023 25.63 43.54 -17.35
CA LEU A 1023 26.69 44.20 -16.57
C LEU A 1023 26.32 45.65 -16.20
N TYR A 1024 25.75 46.42 -17.13
CA TYR A 1024 25.31 47.79 -16.86
C TYR A 1024 24.17 47.85 -15.84
N ASN A 1025 23.17 46.97 -15.96
CA ASN A 1025 22.06 46.88 -15.02
C ASN A 1025 22.51 46.40 -13.63
N ALA A 1026 23.60 45.63 -13.55
CA ALA A 1026 24.23 45.27 -12.30
C ALA A 1026 25.03 46.43 -11.64
N GLY A 1027 25.18 47.57 -12.33
CA GLY A 1027 25.93 48.72 -11.84
C GLY A 1027 27.43 48.59 -12.05
N LEU A 1028 27.87 47.90 -13.11
CA LEU A 1028 29.28 47.75 -13.47
C LEU A 1028 29.66 48.69 -14.62
N GLN A 1029 30.87 49.21 -14.58
CA GLN A 1029 31.44 50.01 -15.66
C GLN A 1029 32.18 49.09 -16.62
N VAL A 1030 31.67 48.99 -17.85
CA VAL A 1030 32.25 48.20 -18.94
C VAL A 1030 33.25 49.07 -19.72
N GLU A 1031 34.41 48.52 -20.04
CA GLU A 1031 35.44 49.17 -20.87
C GLU A 1031 34.93 49.38 -22.31
N GLU A 1032 35.06 50.59 -22.84
CA GLU A 1032 34.67 50.88 -24.22
C GLU A 1032 35.60 50.18 -25.22
N ASN A 1033 35.03 49.55 -26.24
CA ASN A 1033 35.75 48.86 -27.33
C ASN A 1033 36.70 47.72 -26.89
N SER A 1034 36.47 47.07 -25.75
CA SER A 1034 37.24 45.89 -25.31
C SER A 1034 36.63 44.56 -25.79
N TRP A 1035 37.46 43.71 -26.42
CA TRP A 1035 37.18 42.28 -26.63
C TRP A 1035 38.36 41.42 -26.11
N PRO A 1036 38.12 40.39 -25.27
CA PRO A 1036 36.83 40.05 -24.66
C PRO A 1036 36.29 41.18 -23.78
N ILE A 1037 34.97 41.16 -23.52
CA ILE A 1037 34.31 42.16 -22.66
C ILE A 1037 35.00 42.21 -21.30
N LYS A 1038 35.25 43.42 -20.79
CA LYS A 1038 35.85 43.67 -19.48
C LYS A 1038 35.13 44.77 -18.74
N ILE A 1039 35.18 44.69 -17.41
CA ILE A 1039 34.82 45.78 -16.51
C ILE A 1039 36.06 46.46 -15.95
N THR A 1040 35.94 47.76 -15.65
CA THR A 1040 36.98 48.57 -15.01
C THR A 1040 36.67 48.91 -13.54
N GLY A 1041 35.44 48.62 -13.08
CA GLY A 1041 35.00 48.88 -11.72
C GLY A 1041 33.49 48.90 -11.57
N LYS A 1042 33.02 49.40 -10.41
CA LYS A 1042 31.60 49.70 -10.18
C LYS A 1042 31.27 51.07 -10.80
N ARG A 1043 30.07 51.21 -11.34
CA ARG A 1043 29.55 52.47 -11.86
C ARG A 1043 29.22 53.38 -10.67
N ALA A 1044 29.74 54.61 -10.68
CA ALA A 1044 29.54 55.61 -9.63
C ALA A 1044 28.08 56.04 -9.50
#